data_AF-A0A084B7R6-F1
#
_entry.id   AF-A0A084B7R6-F1
#
_cell.length_a   1.000
_cell.length_b   1.000
_cell.length_c   1.000
_cell.angle_alpha   90.00
_cell.angle_beta   90.00
_cell.angle_gamma   90.00
#
_symmetry.space_group_name_H-M   'P 1'
#
loop_
_entity.id
_entity.type
_entity.pdbx_description
1 polymer ?
#
loop_
_entity_poly.entity_id
_entity_poly.type
_entity_poly.pdbx_seq_one_letter_code
_entity_poly.pdbx_strand_id
1 'polypeptide(L)'
;MPLGASIMEGLKSSTHAGLRQPLRSALRFGGWDVNMVGSRNHGTGFRDNDQEAQSGAKLNNVLAYFKGGKNFKPNIVIINVGTNNANDNDGVGQAYDLMDEILNEIWNSPDMSQTCIILSTLLPTNHGTGRTHRLTMNDAYRRLVQDRGVRDAKCIFLADMEPEGAGKNFMGLSENVWAEDEKGGTVIHPNDEGYRRMAYIFYAAIRRALAADRVKPAAPMTISDNGFCDKISGKGDYAANTQKGSGEGDGTYSHSSQGPSIRAEIESQWDRNQWRFARLFNRQYDDLVGWYEFGPNDHRFGVWKNSANGQGAYNKIGDLLGNIYCIPRGLHFADVNGDGLDDIVCVSPTGDLHMSLNLGNGGGNTPPSFRYIGSIKTGEAPQDRIRLADIDGDGRVDYGVVADNGQVRFWRNGGTGEKPEYWQALGVRSTMAPGDSGNANLAGIRFADINGDGRDDWMYMRGDGRTTTYTNARSCKKGRDGDGPHVAWRQAFLSGASSGPSHGGIGYLQTQAEDWRSKIHFARVYGTKPAFGNLGVQDYVYIKSEKVTDNNYKVTVNVWKNLGSGGTKLEADGNKYCSMHGWDNGRSDYVWVHSDGRMDLYPHAGKRFVSGGESYWSPWVPGFWRPPGGVQVDRRNLHLADWDGDGACDIMWVDPNRNNRVRVFINKYPRDKRWVCEEIAAPDLQCNAKDGIGIHDVAVRFAQINTSKKADYLCINPDGLVRARMHGADDGWSDMMQIKRADGADRANLRFADVNGDGLDDIIWVDKFTGDASVWYNGGRHANPSANSGSYYIWRKGSGNAYGGSYAGTCQNFVNLDSNPRADLHSIMGTWTNNAETWYSPTCGFFDNRGDDEGGVRDPQLPIQPGNPLTNPAPKCVAARTYVHSRILINDVITMELWAAGIKVCQRRAAEFFLDNEDYYQWDCPDLENSEIIWEVGARENGKQITIKSTLLYLLGDAGGLFSFPQFSWANSHRPCVAKSTSGLVIQEYGTSMQNTNFETWCGVFGDDGCQAEDSSFESCSFTPDSCNNGESCELCDGKVTCDSPP
;
A
#
# COMPACT_ATOMS: atom_id res chain seq x y z
N MET A 1 -21.76 -3.99 -18.44
CA MET A 1 -20.32 -4.26 -18.29
C MET A 1 -19.56 -3.97 -19.58
N PRO A 2 -18.67 -2.98 -19.60
CA PRO A 2 -17.61 -2.84 -20.60
C PRO A 2 -16.50 -3.87 -20.40
N LEU A 3 -16.19 -4.67 -21.42
CA LEU A 3 -15.11 -5.68 -21.40
C LEU A 3 -14.16 -5.46 -22.59
N GLY A 4 -12.85 -5.43 -22.35
CA GLY A 4 -11.89 -5.31 -23.44
C GLY A 4 -10.48 -4.90 -23.07
N ALA A 5 -9.85 -4.12 -23.96
CA ALA A 5 -8.48 -3.62 -23.77
C ALA A 5 -8.45 -2.10 -23.51
N SER A 6 -7.31 -1.45 -23.76
CA SER A 6 -7.06 -0.01 -23.55
C SER A 6 -8.13 0.92 -24.16
N ILE A 7 -8.71 0.55 -25.30
CA ILE A 7 -9.78 1.31 -25.95
C ILE A 7 -11.06 1.30 -25.08
N MET A 8 -11.43 0.16 -24.51
CA MET A 8 -12.61 0.07 -23.62
C MET A 8 -12.33 0.70 -22.25
N GLU A 9 -11.07 0.69 -21.80
CA GLU A 9 -10.61 1.36 -20.58
C GLU A 9 -10.65 2.90 -20.72
N GLY A 10 -10.57 3.43 -21.95
CA GLY A 10 -10.69 4.85 -22.27
C GLY A 10 -9.35 5.58 -22.45
N LEU A 11 -8.26 4.85 -22.73
CA LEU A 11 -6.93 5.41 -22.91
C LEU A 11 -6.93 6.49 -24.01
N LYS A 12 -6.19 7.58 -23.78
CA LYS A 12 -6.10 8.80 -24.63
C LYS A 12 -7.34 9.70 -24.67
N SER A 13 -8.43 9.38 -23.98
CA SER A 13 -9.47 10.38 -23.70
C SER A 13 -9.01 11.34 -22.59
N SER A 14 -9.48 12.58 -22.63
CA SER A 14 -9.09 13.63 -21.67
C SER A 14 -9.37 13.24 -20.21
N THR A 15 -10.49 12.54 -19.98
CA THR A 15 -10.91 12.11 -18.64
C THR A 15 -10.58 10.66 -18.33
N HIS A 16 -10.07 9.88 -19.29
CA HIS A 16 -9.93 8.42 -19.24
C HIS A 16 -11.25 7.65 -19.08
N ALA A 17 -12.41 8.29 -19.23
CA ALA A 17 -13.71 7.62 -19.22
C ALA A 17 -14.03 6.94 -20.57
N GLY A 18 -13.39 7.37 -21.66
CA GLY A 18 -13.59 6.81 -23.00
C GLY A 18 -15.05 6.86 -23.47
N LEU A 19 -15.50 5.81 -24.16
CA LEU A 19 -16.88 5.72 -24.64
C LEU A 19 -17.92 5.49 -23.52
N ARG A 20 -17.47 5.06 -22.33
CA ARG A 20 -18.34 4.57 -21.26
C ARG A 20 -19.25 5.67 -20.73
N GLN A 21 -18.69 6.86 -20.48
CA GLN A 21 -19.44 8.04 -20.04
C GLN A 21 -20.50 8.48 -21.08
N PRO A 22 -20.15 8.83 -22.34
CA PRO A 22 -21.15 9.25 -23.32
C PRO A 22 -22.21 8.17 -23.63
N LEU A 23 -21.84 6.88 -23.57
CA LEU A 23 -22.79 5.78 -23.71
C LEU A 23 -23.78 5.72 -22.53
N ARG A 24 -23.29 5.81 -21.29
CA ARG A 24 -24.14 5.83 -20.10
C ARG A 24 -25.08 7.03 -20.15
N SER A 25 -24.58 8.23 -20.48
CA SER A 25 -25.41 9.43 -20.61
C SER A 25 -26.51 9.24 -21.67
N ALA A 26 -26.22 8.63 -22.82
CA ALA A 26 -27.22 8.41 -23.87
C ALA A 26 -28.30 7.42 -23.44
N LEU A 27 -27.91 6.37 -22.71
CA LEU A 27 -28.86 5.40 -22.16
C LEU A 27 -29.71 6.01 -21.04
N ARG A 28 -29.12 6.78 -20.13
CA ARG A 28 -29.88 7.52 -19.10
C ARG A 28 -30.85 8.51 -19.74
N PHE A 29 -30.40 9.26 -20.75
CA PHE A 29 -31.23 10.20 -21.51
C PHE A 29 -32.38 9.50 -22.25
N GLY A 30 -32.17 8.28 -22.74
CA GLY A 30 -33.23 7.47 -23.32
C GLY A 30 -34.22 6.86 -22.32
N GLY A 31 -34.09 7.17 -21.01
CA GLY A 31 -35.03 6.79 -19.96
C GLY A 31 -34.73 5.48 -19.24
N TRP A 32 -33.56 4.85 -19.45
CA TRP A 32 -33.20 3.60 -18.78
C TRP A 32 -32.45 3.85 -17.47
N ASP A 33 -32.69 3.00 -16.47
CA ASP A 33 -31.80 2.85 -15.32
C ASP A 33 -30.56 2.08 -15.74
N VAL A 34 -29.40 2.74 -15.59
CA VAL A 34 -28.12 2.21 -16.06
C VAL A 34 -27.17 2.15 -14.88
N ASN A 35 -26.68 0.94 -14.62
CA ASN A 35 -25.59 0.65 -13.73
C ASN A 35 -24.44 0.08 -14.56
N MET A 36 -23.33 0.79 -14.66
CA MET A 36 -22.11 0.21 -15.18
C MET A 36 -21.57 -0.75 -14.12
N VAL A 37 -21.00 -1.86 -14.53
CA VAL A 37 -20.55 -2.90 -13.60
C VAL A 37 -19.26 -3.53 -14.09
N GLY A 38 -18.40 -3.88 -13.15
CA GLY A 38 -17.07 -4.44 -13.39
C GLY A 38 -16.20 -4.26 -12.14
N SER A 39 -15.21 -5.11 -11.97
CA SER A 39 -14.38 -5.14 -10.75
C SER A 39 -13.37 -3.98 -10.69
N ARG A 40 -13.32 -3.17 -11.74
CA ARG A 40 -12.39 -2.07 -11.90
C ARG A 40 -13.14 -0.79 -12.21
N ASN A 41 -12.56 0.33 -11.82
CA ASN A 41 -13.03 1.65 -12.17
C ASN A 41 -11.91 2.51 -12.72
N HIS A 42 -12.19 3.27 -13.76
CA HIS A 42 -11.21 4.13 -14.41
C HIS A 42 -11.87 5.36 -15.03
N GLY A 43 -11.18 6.50 -15.00
CA GLY A 43 -11.66 7.78 -15.52
C GLY A 43 -12.23 8.73 -14.46
N THR A 44 -12.26 10.03 -14.78
CA THR A 44 -12.74 11.13 -13.93
C THR A 44 -13.98 11.80 -14.52
N GLY A 45 -14.75 12.55 -13.71
CA GLY A 45 -15.99 13.21 -14.16
C GLY A 45 -17.12 12.25 -14.54
N PHE A 46 -17.02 10.99 -14.11
CA PHE A 46 -17.90 9.87 -14.42
C PHE A 46 -18.04 9.05 -13.14
N ARG A 47 -19.19 9.14 -12.46
CA ARG A 47 -19.39 8.57 -11.12
C ARG A 47 -19.48 7.06 -11.17
N ASP A 48 -20.32 6.54 -12.04
CA ASP A 48 -20.54 5.10 -12.29
C ASP A 48 -19.59 4.62 -13.38
N ASN A 49 -18.29 4.58 -13.04
CA ASN A 49 -17.19 4.32 -13.97
C ASN A 49 -16.68 2.88 -13.96
N ASP A 50 -17.54 1.93 -13.61
CA ASP A 50 -17.19 0.52 -13.48
C ASP A 50 -17.05 -0.20 -14.83
N GLN A 51 -16.05 -1.09 -14.90
CA GLN A 51 -15.59 -1.72 -16.13
C GLN A 51 -14.68 -2.94 -15.88
N GLU A 52 -14.47 -3.75 -16.92
CA GLU A 52 -13.66 -4.99 -16.87
C GLU A 52 -12.61 -5.06 -18.01
N ALA A 53 -12.25 -3.91 -18.56
CA ALA A 53 -11.20 -3.76 -19.57
C ALA A 53 -9.82 -3.48 -18.95
N GLN A 54 -8.78 -4.04 -19.59
CA GLN A 54 -7.38 -3.91 -19.15
C GLN A 54 -6.47 -3.52 -20.32
N SER A 55 -5.72 -2.43 -20.18
CA SER A 55 -4.69 -2.06 -21.16
C SER A 55 -3.75 -3.25 -21.45
N GLY A 56 -3.50 -3.52 -22.74
CA GLY A 56 -2.72 -4.67 -23.18
C GLY A 56 -3.47 -6.02 -23.27
N ALA A 57 -4.77 -6.07 -22.92
CA ALA A 57 -5.55 -7.31 -23.02
C ALA A 57 -5.59 -7.87 -24.46
N LYS A 58 -5.59 -9.20 -24.54
CA LYS A 58 -5.67 -10.01 -25.77
C LYS A 58 -6.76 -11.06 -25.62
N LEU A 59 -7.19 -11.68 -26.72
CA LEU A 59 -8.23 -12.71 -26.70
C LEU A 59 -7.91 -13.89 -25.76
N ASN A 60 -6.64 -14.27 -25.65
CA ASN A 60 -6.20 -15.40 -24.83
C ASN A 60 -6.19 -15.10 -23.31
N ASN A 61 -6.24 -13.84 -22.86
CA ASN A 61 -6.21 -13.51 -21.44
C ASN A 61 -7.44 -12.73 -20.94
N VAL A 62 -8.27 -12.19 -21.85
CA VAL A 62 -9.46 -11.41 -21.48
C VAL A 62 -10.49 -12.21 -20.67
N LEU A 63 -10.51 -13.53 -20.85
CA LEU A 63 -11.33 -14.44 -20.06
C LEU A 63 -11.02 -14.37 -18.56
N ALA A 64 -9.75 -14.16 -18.19
CA ALA A 64 -9.35 -14.03 -16.79
C ALA A 64 -9.93 -12.76 -16.15
N TYR A 65 -9.99 -11.65 -16.91
CA TYR A 65 -10.60 -10.41 -16.46
C TYR A 65 -12.11 -10.58 -16.29
N PHE A 66 -12.81 -11.16 -17.27
CA PHE A 66 -14.24 -11.46 -17.13
C PHE A 66 -14.55 -12.34 -15.90
N LYS A 67 -13.71 -13.35 -15.61
CA LYS A 67 -13.86 -14.20 -14.42
C LYS A 67 -13.73 -13.42 -13.11
N GLY A 68 -13.01 -12.29 -13.10
CA GLY A 68 -12.98 -11.32 -12.03
C GLY A 68 -14.35 -10.65 -11.85
N GLY A 69 -14.93 -10.09 -12.92
CA GLY A 69 -16.19 -9.34 -12.87
C GLY A 69 -17.51 -10.13 -12.93
N LYS A 70 -17.51 -11.44 -13.18
CA LYS A 70 -18.75 -12.20 -13.46
C LYS A 70 -19.82 -12.16 -12.35
N ASN A 71 -19.43 -11.91 -11.10
CA ASN A 71 -20.34 -11.89 -9.96
C ASN A 71 -21.21 -10.61 -9.88
N PHE A 72 -20.90 -9.59 -10.69
CA PHE A 72 -21.83 -8.49 -10.96
C PHE A 72 -22.99 -8.89 -11.88
N LYS A 73 -22.96 -10.10 -12.47
CA LYS A 73 -24.02 -10.68 -13.29
C LYS A 73 -24.62 -9.71 -14.32
N PRO A 74 -23.79 -9.09 -15.18
CA PRO A 74 -24.28 -8.10 -16.13
C PRO A 74 -25.31 -8.72 -17.08
N ASN A 75 -26.44 -8.03 -17.28
CA ASN A 75 -27.40 -8.38 -18.32
C ASN A 75 -27.03 -7.85 -19.71
N ILE A 76 -26.12 -6.86 -19.78
CA ILE A 76 -25.51 -6.39 -21.03
C ILE A 76 -23.98 -6.38 -20.87
N VAL A 77 -23.28 -7.05 -21.79
CA VAL A 77 -21.81 -7.00 -21.92
C VAL A 77 -21.47 -6.38 -23.27
N ILE A 78 -20.72 -5.28 -23.28
CA ILE A 78 -20.21 -4.66 -24.50
C ILE A 78 -18.73 -5.00 -24.66
N ILE A 79 -18.32 -5.47 -25.84
CA ILE A 79 -16.99 -6.05 -26.06
C ILE A 79 -16.28 -5.36 -27.22
N ASN A 80 -15.07 -4.85 -26.95
CA ASN A 80 -14.07 -4.51 -27.97
C ASN A 80 -12.69 -5.00 -27.51
N VAL A 81 -12.20 -6.07 -28.14
CA VAL A 81 -10.91 -6.68 -27.85
C VAL A 81 -10.37 -7.40 -29.08
N GLY A 82 -9.04 -7.39 -29.26
CA GLY A 82 -8.36 -8.02 -30.39
C GLY A 82 -7.41 -7.09 -31.14
N THR A 83 -7.41 -5.77 -30.88
CA THR A 83 -6.46 -4.83 -31.50
C THR A 83 -5.01 -5.23 -31.22
N ASN A 84 -4.70 -5.63 -29.98
CA ASN A 84 -3.36 -6.12 -29.61
C ASN A 84 -3.01 -7.44 -30.33
N ASN A 85 -3.97 -8.35 -30.50
CA ASN A 85 -3.80 -9.57 -31.30
C ASN A 85 -3.49 -9.24 -32.76
N ALA A 86 -4.21 -8.28 -33.35
CA ALA A 86 -4.00 -7.86 -34.73
C ALA A 86 -2.61 -7.22 -34.93
N ASN A 87 -2.20 -6.37 -33.98
CA ASN A 87 -0.90 -5.70 -33.99
C ASN A 87 0.26 -6.69 -33.85
N ASP A 88 0.12 -7.70 -32.99
CA ASP A 88 1.19 -8.67 -32.71
C ASP A 88 1.16 -9.90 -33.63
N ASN A 89 0.17 -10.01 -34.53
CA ASN A 89 -0.10 -11.22 -35.31
C ASN A 89 -0.30 -12.48 -34.45
N ASP A 90 -1.06 -12.33 -33.37
CA ASP A 90 -1.21 -13.34 -32.33
C ASP A 90 -2.64 -13.89 -32.33
N GLY A 91 -2.83 -15.12 -32.78
CA GLY A 91 -4.16 -15.77 -32.81
C GLY A 91 -5.14 -15.22 -33.85
N VAL A 92 -4.69 -14.43 -34.84
CA VAL A 92 -5.54 -13.79 -35.86
C VAL A 92 -6.40 -14.80 -36.62
N GLY A 93 -5.84 -15.94 -37.02
CA GLY A 93 -6.57 -17.02 -37.71
C GLY A 93 -7.55 -17.79 -36.82
N GLN A 94 -7.40 -17.68 -35.50
CA GLN A 94 -8.23 -18.35 -34.48
C GLN A 94 -9.22 -17.39 -33.81
N ALA A 95 -9.35 -16.15 -34.33
CA ALA A 95 -10.15 -15.11 -33.70
C ALA A 95 -11.63 -15.49 -33.51
N TYR A 96 -12.19 -16.33 -34.40
CA TYR A 96 -13.53 -16.88 -34.23
C TYR A 96 -13.61 -17.74 -32.97
N ASP A 97 -12.77 -18.77 -32.88
CA ASP A 97 -12.81 -19.76 -31.79
C ASP A 97 -12.49 -19.13 -30.44
N LEU A 98 -11.49 -18.25 -30.39
CA LEU A 98 -11.10 -17.56 -29.15
C LEU A 98 -12.20 -16.61 -28.66
N MET A 99 -12.85 -15.87 -29.56
CA MET A 99 -13.98 -15.02 -29.18
C MET A 99 -15.17 -15.86 -28.75
N ASP A 100 -15.44 -16.95 -29.45
CA ASP A 100 -16.53 -17.87 -29.11
C ASP A 100 -16.38 -18.47 -27.72
N GLU A 101 -15.15 -18.81 -27.30
CA GLU A 101 -14.85 -19.26 -25.94
C GLU A 101 -15.23 -18.20 -24.89
N ILE A 102 -14.90 -16.94 -25.14
CA ILE A 102 -15.26 -15.81 -24.26
C ILE A 102 -16.78 -15.66 -24.17
N LEU A 103 -17.48 -15.71 -25.31
CA LEU A 103 -18.94 -15.61 -25.34
C LEU A 103 -19.61 -16.77 -24.57
N ASN A 104 -19.09 -17.99 -24.74
CA ASN A 104 -19.62 -19.16 -24.05
C ASN A 104 -19.39 -19.09 -22.54
N GLU A 105 -18.24 -18.62 -22.06
CA GLU A 105 -18.04 -18.41 -20.61
C GLU A 105 -19.05 -17.41 -20.05
N ILE A 106 -19.35 -16.32 -20.77
CA ILE A 106 -20.34 -15.33 -20.35
C ILE A 106 -21.71 -16.01 -20.17
N TRP A 107 -22.20 -16.74 -21.18
CA TRP A 107 -23.51 -17.40 -21.10
C TRP A 107 -23.55 -18.61 -20.18
N ASN A 108 -22.43 -19.29 -19.95
CA ASN A 108 -22.35 -20.45 -19.05
C ASN A 108 -22.12 -20.04 -17.59
N SER A 109 -21.83 -18.77 -17.32
CA SER A 109 -21.70 -18.26 -15.96
C SER A 109 -23.04 -18.30 -15.22
N PRO A 110 -23.05 -18.58 -13.90
CA PRO A 110 -24.28 -18.64 -13.10
C PRO A 110 -25.14 -17.39 -13.28
N ASP A 111 -26.44 -17.59 -13.54
CA ASP A 111 -27.44 -16.55 -13.75
C ASP A 111 -27.21 -15.61 -14.96
N MET A 112 -26.30 -15.96 -15.88
CA MET A 112 -25.93 -15.13 -17.04
C MET A 112 -26.33 -15.73 -18.40
N SER A 113 -27.11 -16.81 -18.41
CA SER A 113 -27.53 -17.50 -19.65
C SER A 113 -28.36 -16.64 -20.60
N GLN A 114 -28.97 -15.56 -20.09
CA GLN A 114 -29.76 -14.58 -20.83
C GLN A 114 -29.03 -13.24 -21.06
N THR A 115 -27.75 -13.13 -20.66
CA THR A 115 -26.96 -11.91 -20.88
C THR A 115 -26.92 -11.56 -22.36
N CYS A 116 -27.18 -10.29 -22.69
CA CYS A 116 -27.06 -9.79 -24.03
C CYS A 116 -25.65 -9.26 -24.31
N ILE A 117 -25.04 -9.74 -25.40
CA ILE A 117 -23.69 -9.36 -25.78
C ILE A 117 -23.74 -8.40 -26.96
N ILE A 118 -23.09 -7.25 -26.83
CA ILE A 118 -22.89 -6.32 -27.94
C ILE A 118 -21.42 -6.43 -28.36
N LEU A 119 -21.17 -7.21 -29.40
CA LEU A 119 -19.82 -7.45 -29.91
C LEU A 119 -19.50 -6.40 -30.97
N SER A 120 -18.38 -5.70 -30.81
CA SER A 120 -17.90 -4.74 -31.80
C SER A 120 -16.83 -5.33 -32.71
N THR A 121 -16.79 -4.86 -33.95
CA THR A 121 -15.61 -5.01 -34.81
C THR A 121 -14.47 -4.13 -34.30
N LEU A 122 -13.23 -4.52 -34.59
CA LEU A 122 -12.04 -3.73 -34.34
C LEU A 122 -12.05 -2.47 -35.20
N LEU A 123 -11.50 -1.39 -34.64
CA LEU A 123 -11.45 -0.11 -35.29
C LEU A 123 -10.39 -0.03 -36.40
N PRO A 124 -10.50 0.92 -37.35
CA PRO A 124 -9.42 1.24 -38.27
C PRO A 124 -8.13 1.66 -37.56
N THR A 125 -6.98 1.28 -38.13
CA THR A 125 -5.66 1.71 -37.65
C THR A 125 -4.70 1.81 -38.84
N ASN A 126 -3.69 2.70 -38.72
CA ASN A 126 -2.56 2.75 -39.64
C ASN A 126 -1.35 1.91 -39.17
N HIS A 127 -1.48 1.18 -38.05
CA HIS A 127 -0.44 0.27 -37.57
C HIS A 127 -0.13 -0.81 -38.62
N GLY A 128 1.16 -1.06 -38.87
CA GLY A 128 1.64 -1.78 -40.05
C GLY A 128 1.02 -3.18 -40.24
N THR A 129 1.06 -4.02 -39.21
CA THR A 129 0.47 -5.36 -39.19
C THR A 129 -1.03 -5.32 -38.88
N GLY A 130 -1.41 -4.47 -37.93
CA GLY A 130 -2.79 -4.34 -37.42
C GLY A 130 -3.79 -3.97 -38.51
N ARG A 131 -3.39 -3.10 -39.45
CA ARG A 131 -4.24 -2.63 -40.56
C ARG A 131 -4.83 -3.79 -41.38
N THR A 132 -4.06 -4.85 -41.61
CA THR A 132 -4.48 -6.00 -42.42
C THR A 132 -5.17 -7.05 -41.56
N HIS A 133 -4.58 -7.43 -40.41
CA HIS A 133 -5.09 -8.52 -39.58
C HIS A 133 -6.45 -8.23 -38.96
N ARG A 134 -6.75 -6.97 -38.63
CA ARG A 134 -8.04 -6.58 -38.07
C ARG A 134 -9.21 -6.89 -39.03
N LEU A 135 -8.98 -6.88 -40.35
CA LEU A 135 -10.02 -7.20 -41.33
C LEU A 135 -10.44 -8.67 -41.21
N THR A 136 -9.46 -9.58 -41.14
CA THR A 136 -9.70 -11.02 -40.90
C THR A 136 -10.47 -11.25 -39.60
N MET A 137 -10.11 -10.53 -38.53
CA MET A 137 -10.79 -10.63 -37.24
C MET A 137 -12.20 -10.03 -37.28
N ASN A 138 -12.39 -8.89 -37.96
CA ASN A 138 -13.70 -8.26 -38.13
C ASN A 138 -14.66 -9.19 -38.86
N ASP A 139 -14.21 -9.86 -39.91
CA ASP A 139 -15.01 -10.85 -40.63
C ASP A 139 -15.37 -12.05 -39.74
N ALA A 140 -14.43 -12.50 -38.89
CA ALA A 140 -14.70 -13.54 -37.90
C ALA A 140 -15.77 -13.10 -36.89
N TYR A 141 -15.69 -11.88 -36.36
CA TYR A 141 -16.67 -11.37 -35.40
C TYR A 141 -18.05 -11.17 -36.02
N ARG A 142 -18.13 -10.68 -37.26
CA ARG A 142 -19.40 -10.58 -38.00
C ARG A 142 -20.06 -11.94 -38.18
N ARG A 143 -19.30 -12.95 -38.63
CA ARG A 143 -19.79 -14.33 -38.75
C ARG A 143 -20.24 -14.88 -37.41
N LEU A 144 -19.50 -14.62 -36.34
CA LEU A 144 -19.83 -15.09 -34.99
C LEU A 144 -21.15 -14.51 -34.47
N VAL A 145 -21.39 -13.20 -34.68
CA VAL A 145 -22.68 -12.58 -34.34
C VAL A 145 -23.82 -13.19 -35.16
N GLN A 146 -23.60 -13.44 -36.45
CA GLN A 146 -24.61 -14.08 -37.31
C GLN A 146 -24.93 -15.50 -36.84
N ASP A 147 -23.91 -16.32 -36.60
CA ASP A 147 -24.05 -17.71 -36.16
C ASP A 147 -24.75 -17.78 -34.80
N ARG A 148 -24.23 -17.08 -33.79
CA ARG A 148 -24.80 -17.16 -32.42
C ARG A 148 -26.15 -16.47 -32.32
N GLY A 149 -26.37 -15.37 -33.05
CA GLY A 149 -27.62 -14.61 -33.03
C GLY A 149 -28.76 -15.29 -33.78
N VAL A 150 -28.49 -15.82 -34.98
CA VAL A 150 -29.52 -16.39 -35.87
C VAL A 150 -29.67 -17.90 -35.68
N ARG A 151 -28.56 -18.65 -35.67
CA ARG A 151 -28.59 -20.12 -35.63
C ARG A 151 -28.88 -20.64 -34.23
N ASP A 152 -28.24 -20.04 -33.22
CA ASP A 152 -28.29 -20.53 -31.84
C ASP A 152 -29.23 -19.69 -30.95
N ALA A 153 -29.89 -18.70 -31.54
CA ALA A 153 -30.85 -17.79 -30.91
C ALA A 153 -30.34 -17.13 -29.61
N LYS A 154 -29.04 -16.86 -29.48
CA LYS A 154 -28.44 -16.13 -28.35
C LYS A 154 -28.64 -14.63 -28.47
N CYS A 155 -28.69 -13.89 -27.36
CA CYS A 155 -28.78 -12.42 -27.40
C CYS A 155 -27.39 -11.86 -27.74
N ILE A 156 -27.15 -11.62 -29.02
CA ILE A 156 -25.92 -11.00 -29.51
C ILE A 156 -26.21 -10.04 -30.66
N PHE A 157 -25.61 -8.85 -30.63
CA PHE A 157 -25.80 -7.82 -31.64
C PHE A 157 -24.45 -7.20 -32.03
N LEU A 158 -24.32 -6.84 -33.31
CA LEU A 158 -23.10 -6.26 -33.86
C LEU A 158 -23.08 -4.74 -33.66
N ALA A 159 -22.03 -4.23 -33.03
CA ALA A 159 -21.64 -2.83 -33.02
C ALA A 159 -20.52 -2.63 -34.07
N ASP A 160 -20.89 -2.41 -35.32
CA ASP A 160 -19.90 -2.37 -36.41
C ASP A 160 -19.17 -1.02 -36.47
N MET A 161 -17.90 -1.04 -36.03
CA MET A 161 -16.98 0.09 -36.04
C MET A 161 -16.44 0.41 -37.43
N GLU A 162 -16.53 -0.54 -38.37
CA GLU A 162 -16.04 -0.40 -39.75
C GLU A 162 -16.99 -1.07 -40.74
N PRO A 163 -18.23 -0.58 -40.90
CA PRO A 163 -19.24 -1.23 -41.73
C PRO A 163 -18.90 -1.16 -43.22
N GLU A 164 -19.42 -2.14 -43.98
CA GLU A 164 -19.37 -2.14 -45.44
C GLU A 164 -20.53 -1.32 -46.01
N GLY A 165 -20.27 -0.05 -46.34
CA GLY A 165 -21.25 0.82 -47.01
C GLY A 165 -21.46 2.17 -46.33
N ALA A 166 -22.72 2.57 -46.16
CA ALA A 166 -23.05 3.80 -45.46
C ALA A 166 -22.47 3.75 -44.03
N GLY A 167 -21.69 4.78 -43.66
CA GLY A 167 -21.00 4.84 -42.37
C GLY A 167 -19.58 4.27 -42.37
N LYS A 168 -19.05 3.74 -43.48
CA LYS A 168 -17.67 3.20 -43.57
C LYS A 168 -16.58 4.19 -43.13
N ASN A 169 -16.76 5.47 -43.47
CA ASN A 169 -15.80 6.53 -43.12
C ASN A 169 -16.08 7.17 -41.75
N PHE A 170 -17.09 6.72 -41.01
CA PHE A 170 -17.47 7.33 -39.73
C PHE A 170 -16.37 7.22 -38.66
N MET A 171 -15.61 6.12 -38.68
CA MET A 171 -14.36 5.94 -37.94
C MET A 171 -13.15 5.90 -38.89
N GLY A 172 -13.19 6.65 -40.01
CA GLY A 172 -12.14 6.61 -41.02
C GLY A 172 -10.81 7.19 -40.52
N LEU A 173 -9.68 6.73 -41.10
CA LEU A 173 -8.35 7.25 -40.74
C LEU A 173 -8.12 8.72 -41.13
N SER A 174 -8.95 9.27 -42.02
CA SER A 174 -8.94 10.69 -42.40
C SER A 174 -9.74 11.60 -41.46
N GLU A 175 -10.49 11.03 -40.52
CA GLU A 175 -11.34 11.77 -39.59
C GLU A 175 -10.54 12.23 -38.36
N ASN A 176 -10.95 13.36 -37.77
CA ASN A 176 -10.36 13.86 -36.52
C ASN A 176 -10.93 13.12 -35.29
N VAL A 177 -10.77 11.80 -35.25
CA VAL A 177 -11.32 10.90 -34.23
C VAL A 177 -10.24 10.10 -33.50
N TRP A 178 -8.97 10.38 -33.80
CA TRP A 178 -7.81 9.62 -33.35
C TRP A 178 -6.91 10.46 -32.47
N ALA A 179 -6.29 9.82 -31.47
CA ALA A 179 -5.17 10.39 -30.74
C ALA A 179 -3.86 9.87 -31.33
N GLU A 180 -2.78 10.65 -31.20
CA GLU A 180 -1.44 10.18 -31.55
C GLU A 180 -0.89 9.26 -30.45
N ASP A 181 -0.55 8.03 -30.83
CA ASP A 181 -0.06 7.02 -29.88
C ASP A 181 1.45 7.03 -29.71
N GLU A 182 2.19 7.26 -30.80
CA GLU A 182 3.65 7.23 -30.84
C GLU A 182 4.20 8.40 -31.67
N LYS A 183 5.47 8.77 -31.40
CA LYS A 183 6.23 9.72 -32.23
C LYS A 183 6.37 9.13 -33.65
N GLY A 184 5.57 9.63 -34.58
CA GLY A 184 5.47 9.09 -35.94
C GLY A 184 4.04 8.97 -36.47
N GLY A 185 3.02 9.26 -35.64
CA GLY A 185 1.64 9.38 -36.10
C GLY A 185 0.87 8.06 -36.22
N THR A 186 1.31 7.01 -35.53
CA THR A 186 0.51 5.78 -35.39
C THR A 186 -0.79 6.09 -34.65
N VAL A 187 -1.92 5.62 -35.18
CA VAL A 187 -3.26 5.79 -34.59
C VAL A 187 -3.88 4.43 -34.28
N ILE A 188 -4.09 4.19 -32.99
CA ILE A 188 -4.69 2.98 -32.41
C ILE A 188 -5.85 3.40 -31.49
N HIS A 189 -5.65 4.45 -30.68
CA HIS A 189 -6.64 4.91 -29.71
C HIS A 189 -7.45 6.10 -30.25
N PRO A 190 -8.79 6.09 -30.03
CA PRO A 190 -9.62 7.25 -30.31
C PRO A 190 -9.27 8.45 -29.41
N ASN A 191 -9.54 9.66 -29.91
CA ASN A 191 -9.65 10.86 -29.08
C ASN A 191 -11.07 10.97 -28.49
N ASP A 192 -11.38 12.06 -27.78
CA ASP A 192 -12.71 12.27 -27.16
C ASP A 192 -13.87 12.18 -28.17
N GLU A 193 -13.72 12.75 -29.37
CA GLU A 193 -14.73 12.69 -30.42
C GLU A 193 -14.86 11.26 -31.00
N GLY A 194 -13.74 10.56 -31.19
CA GLY A 194 -13.77 9.16 -31.59
C GLY A 194 -14.47 8.26 -30.58
N TYR A 195 -14.27 8.49 -29.28
CA TYR A 195 -15.00 7.78 -28.23
C TYR A 195 -16.50 8.11 -28.22
N ARG A 196 -16.90 9.36 -28.52
CA ARG A 196 -18.31 9.72 -28.69
C ARG A 196 -18.95 8.99 -29.88
N ARG A 197 -18.24 8.85 -31.00
CA ARG A 197 -18.69 8.07 -32.16
C ARG A 197 -18.80 6.57 -31.84
N MET A 198 -17.84 6.01 -31.12
CA MET A 198 -17.93 4.62 -30.63
C MET A 198 -19.15 4.43 -29.71
N ALA A 199 -19.40 5.38 -28.81
CA ALA A 199 -20.56 5.34 -27.92
C ALA A 199 -21.87 5.29 -28.71
N TYR A 200 -21.99 6.06 -29.81
CA TYR A 200 -23.15 5.98 -30.70
C TYR A 200 -23.35 4.58 -31.28
N ILE A 201 -22.29 3.95 -31.78
CA ILE A 201 -22.37 2.64 -32.44
C ILE A 201 -22.84 1.57 -31.45
N PHE A 202 -22.31 1.58 -30.22
CA PHE A 202 -22.79 0.71 -29.15
C PHE A 202 -24.22 1.04 -28.73
N TYR A 203 -24.56 2.33 -28.58
CA TYR A 203 -25.91 2.78 -28.23
C TYR A 203 -26.96 2.30 -29.24
N ALA A 204 -26.68 2.45 -30.55
CA ALA A 204 -27.55 1.98 -31.61
C ALA A 204 -27.72 0.45 -31.62
N ALA A 205 -26.66 -0.31 -31.29
CA ALA A 205 -26.75 -1.76 -31.15
C ALA A 205 -27.58 -2.20 -29.92
N ILE A 206 -27.42 -1.52 -28.78
CA ILE A 206 -28.23 -1.77 -27.58
C ILE A 206 -29.71 -1.44 -27.85
N ARG A 207 -30.00 -0.32 -28.53
CA ARG A 207 -31.36 0.06 -28.94
C ARG A 207 -32.01 -1.00 -29.84
N ARG A 208 -31.26 -1.61 -30.76
CA ARG A 208 -31.75 -2.74 -31.57
C ARG A 208 -32.04 -3.98 -30.70
N ALA A 209 -31.20 -4.28 -29.71
CA ALA A 209 -31.44 -5.37 -28.78
C ALA A 209 -32.70 -5.16 -27.91
N LEU A 210 -32.91 -3.92 -27.45
CA LEU A 210 -34.09 -3.51 -26.70
C LEU A 210 -35.36 -3.56 -27.56
N ALA A 211 -35.31 -3.03 -28.79
CA ALA A 211 -36.43 -3.05 -29.73
C ALA A 211 -36.85 -4.48 -30.12
N ALA A 212 -35.92 -5.44 -30.07
CA ALA A 212 -36.19 -6.85 -30.28
C ALA A 212 -36.68 -7.60 -29.02
N ASP A 213 -36.86 -6.92 -27.88
CA ASP A 213 -37.17 -7.52 -26.55
C ASP A 213 -36.17 -8.62 -26.13
N ARG A 214 -34.90 -8.44 -26.47
CA ARG A 214 -33.85 -9.45 -26.21
C ARG A 214 -33.07 -9.18 -24.93
N VAL A 215 -33.07 -7.95 -24.42
CA VAL A 215 -32.44 -7.59 -23.14
C VAL A 215 -33.38 -7.96 -21.99
N LYS A 216 -32.88 -8.77 -21.05
CA LYS A 216 -33.64 -9.19 -19.85
C LYS A 216 -33.10 -8.53 -18.58
N PRO A 217 -33.87 -8.45 -17.49
CA PRO A 217 -33.39 -7.89 -16.22
C PRO A 217 -32.15 -8.63 -15.70
N ALA A 218 -31.25 -7.92 -15.04
CA ALA A 218 -30.09 -8.53 -14.40
C ALA A 218 -30.50 -9.36 -13.17
N ALA A 219 -29.78 -10.45 -12.93
CA ALA A 219 -29.90 -11.21 -11.70
C ALA A 219 -29.29 -10.42 -10.52
N PRO A 220 -29.74 -10.66 -9.26
CA PRO A 220 -29.16 -9.99 -8.10
C PRO A 220 -27.66 -10.25 -7.98
N MET A 221 -26.89 -9.15 -7.85
CA MET A 221 -25.45 -9.20 -7.66
C MET A 221 -25.08 -9.92 -6.37
N THR A 222 -23.90 -10.54 -6.34
CA THR A 222 -23.37 -11.19 -5.13
C THR A 222 -22.21 -10.35 -4.60
N ILE A 223 -22.54 -9.35 -3.77
CA ILE A 223 -21.60 -8.38 -3.17
C ILE A 223 -21.50 -8.66 -1.66
N SER A 224 -20.31 -8.55 -1.06
CA SER A 224 -20.15 -8.57 0.40
C SER A 224 -20.39 -7.16 0.96
N ASP A 225 -21.45 -6.99 1.73
CA ASP A 225 -22.01 -5.70 2.17
C ASP A 225 -21.21 -4.93 3.24
N ASN A 226 -19.99 -5.34 3.59
CA ASN A 226 -19.27 -4.77 4.74
C ASN A 226 -18.15 -3.77 4.36
N GLY A 227 -17.84 -3.62 3.07
CA GLY A 227 -16.79 -2.70 2.58
C GLY A 227 -15.33 -3.11 2.85
N PHE A 228 -15.07 -4.01 3.82
CA PHE A 228 -13.74 -4.49 4.21
C PHE A 228 -13.63 -6.02 4.11
N CYS A 229 -12.42 -6.53 3.91
CA CYS A 229 -12.19 -7.96 3.67
C CYS A 229 -10.73 -8.37 3.85
N ASP A 230 -10.53 -9.63 4.21
CA ASP A 230 -9.21 -10.24 4.32
C ASP A 230 -8.52 -10.31 2.94
N LYS A 231 -7.19 -10.22 2.96
CA LYS A 231 -6.38 -10.48 1.77
C LYS A 231 -6.14 -11.96 1.58
N ILE A 232 -6.04 -12.32 0.30
CA ILE A 232 -5.66 -13.65 -0.16
C ILE A 232 -4.40 -13.48 -1.00
N SER A 233 -3.32 -14.18 -0.61
CA SER A 233 -2.07 -14.16 -1.36
C SER A 233 -2.27 -14.55 -2.84
N GLY A 234 -1.53 -13.89 -3.73
CA GLY A 234 -1.58 -14.13 -5.18
C GLY A 234 -2.76 -13.47 -5.90
N LYS A 235 -3.53 -12.60 -5.22
CA LYS A 235 -4.64 -11.83 -5.82
C LYS A 235 -4.33 -10.35 -6.10
N GLY A 236 -3.12 -9.89 -5.77
CA GLY A 236 -2.74 -8.49 -6.01
C GLY A 236 -2.59 -8.16 -7.50
N ASP A 237 -3.01 -6.96 -7.89
CA ASP A 237 -2.89 -6.46 -9.25
C ASP A 237 -1.51 -5.85 -9.44
N TYR A 238 -0.69 -6.46 -10.31
CA TYR A 238 0.64 -5.93 -10.59
C TYR A 238 0.56 -4.58 -11.31
N ALA A 239 1.26 -3.59 -10.76
CA ALA A 239 1.32 -2.24 -11.30
C ALA A 239 2.41 -2.12 -12.39
N ALA A 240 3.64 -1.85 -11.94
CA ALA A 240 4.85 -1.69 -12.71
C ALA A 240 6.04 -1.54 -11.74
N ASN A 241 7.23 -1.27 -12.29
CA ASN A 241 8.34 -0.68 -11.54
C ASN A 241 7.99 0.78 -11.17
N THR A 242 7.41 0.94 -9.99
CA THR A 242 6.84 2.18 -9.47
C THR A 242 7.87 3.12 -8.82
N GLN A 243 9.05 2.62 -8.47
CA GLN A 243 10.16 3.41 -7.91
C GLN A 243 11.44 3.08 -8.66
N LYS A 244 11.99 4.04 -9.41
CA LYS A 244 13.15 3.83 -10.29
C LYS A 244 14.50 4.13 -9.65
N GLY A 245 14.60 3.94 -8.34
CA GLY A 245 15.81 4.19 -7.59
C GLY A 245 15.94 5.62 -7.10
N SER A 246 16.49 5.76 -5.90
CA SER A 246 16.74 7.02 -5.18
C SER A 246 17.48 6.68 -3.89
N GLY A 247 18.09 7.69 -3.28
CA GLY A 247 18.78 7.53 -2.02
C GLY A 247 20.30 7.47 -2.13
N GLU A 248 20.94 7.44 -0.97
CA GLU A 248 22.38 7.52 -0.81
C GLU A 248 22.86 6.34 0.06
N GLY A 249 23.80 5.56 -0.47
CA GLY A 249 24.58 4.58 0.28
C GLY A 249 26.00 5.09 0.52
N ASP A 250 26.78 4.37 1.34
CA ASP A 250 28.17 4.72 1.64
C ASP A 250 29.21 3.94 0.79
N GLY A 251 28.75 3.29 -0.27
CA GLY A 251 29.60 2.70 -1.31
C GLY A 251 30.31 1.40 -0.89
N THR A 252 31.51 1.19 -1.42
CA THR A 252 32.37 0.04 -1.10
C THR A 252 33.23 0.37 0.11
N TYR A 253 33.41 -0.59 1.03
CA TYR A 253 34.33 -0.39 2.14
C TYR A 253 35.78 -0.18 1.65
N SER A 254 36.31 0.99 1.98
CA SER A 254 37.67 1.43 1.69
C SER A 254 38.49 1.39 2.97
N HIS A 255 39.42 0.45 3.06
CA HIS A 255 40.23 0.23 4.26
C HIS A 255 41.41 1.20 4.32
N SER A 256 41.55 1.88 5.45
CA SER A 256 42.78 2.57 5.81
C SER A 256 43.06 2.34 7.29
N SER A 257 44.32 2.46 7.69
CA SER A 257 44.69 2.27 9.09
C SER A 257 45.83 3.16 9.54
N GLN A 258 45.90 3.38 10.85
CA GLN A 258 46.95 4.12 11.54
C GLN A 258 47.66 3.19 12.53
N GLY A 259 48.98 3.09 12.45
CA GLY A 259 49.78 2.28 13.37
C GLY A 259 50.93 1.52 12.69
N PRO A 260 51.51 0.53 13.37
CA PRO A 260 51.02 -0.05 14.63
C PRO A 260 51.23 0.85 15.85
N SER A 261 50.45 0.63 16.89
CA SER A 261 50.72 1.11 18.25
C SER A 261 50.59 -0.02 19.25
N ILE A 262 51.42 0.00 20.29
CA ILE A 262 51.34 -0.96 21.39
C ILE A 262 50.23 -0.53 22.35
N ARG A 263 49.27 -1.43 22.61
CA ARG A 263 48.10 -1.18 23.48
C ARG A 263 48.13 -1.95 24.79
N ALA A 264 48.92 -3.01 24.85
CA ALA A 264 49.23 -3.73 26.08
C ALA A 264 50.62 -4.37 25.98
N GLU A 265 51.32 -4.40 27.10
CA GLU A 265 52.49 -5.24 27.32
C GLU A 265 52.20 -6.16 28.50
N ILE A 266 52.36 -7.47 28.32
CA ILE A 266 51.98 -8.47 29.30
C ILE A 266 53.13 -9.46 29.47
N GLU A 267 53.52 -9.70 30.72
CA GLU A 267 54.42 -10.80 31.05
C GLU A 267 53.62 -12.10 31.12
N SER A 268 54.06 -13.11 30.39
CA SER A 268 53.42 -14.42 30.31
C SER A 268 54.45 -15.52 30.47
N GLN A 269 54.13 -16.54 31.26
CA GLN A 269 54.98 -17.73 31.39
C GLN A 269 54.94 -18.61 30.13
N TRP A 270 53.97 -18.38 29.25
CA TRP A 270 53.67 -19.24 28.11
C TRP A 270 53.48 -18.44 26.82
N ASP A 271 53.91 -19.00 25.71
CA ASP A 271 53.44 -18.62 24.37
C ASP A 271 52.77 -19.83 23.69
N ARG A 272 51.44 -19.95 23.85
CA ARG A 272 50.67 -21.11 23.38
C ARG A 272 49.33 -20.73 22.73
N ASN A 273 49.30 -19.58 22.06
CA ASN A 273 48.10 -19.03 21.39
C ASN A 273 46.92 -18.83 22.37
N GLN A 274 47.20 -18.20 23.52
CA GLN A 274 46.20 -18.07 24.59
C GLN A 274 45.27 -16.86 24.54
N TRP A 275 45.53 -15.92 23.64
CA TRP A 275 44.87 -14.61 23.66
C TRP A 275 43.63 -14.59 22.78
N ARG A 276 42.54 -14.00 23.28
CA ARG A 276 41.27 -13.78 22.55
C ARG A 276 40.74 -12.38 22.86
N PHE A 277 39.79 -11.92 22.06
CA PHE A 277 39.05 -10.69 22.26
C PHE A 277 37.57 -11.02 22.44
N ALA A 278 36.88 -10.27 23.29
CA ALA A 278 35.47 -10.50 23.62
C ALA A 278 34.78 -9.23 24.13
N ARG A 279 33.51 -9.02 23.77
CA ARG A 279 32.64 -7.96 24.30
C ARG A 279 32.09 -8.37 25.67
N LEU A 280 32.90 -8.27 26.73
CA LEU A 280 32.47 -8.76 28.05
C LEU A 280 31.63 -7.75 28.82
N PHE A 281 31.91 -6.45 28.65
CA PHE A 281 31.27 -5.38 29.44
C PHE A 281 30.32 -4.50 28.63
N ASN A 282 30.53 -4.37 27.32
CA ASN A 282 29.70 -3.55 26.45
C ASN A 282 29.92 -3.95 24.98
N ARG A 283 28.99 -3.51 24.13
CA ARG A 283 29.00 -3.83 22.69
C ARG A 283 30.00 -3.03 21.84
N GLN A 284 30.58 -1.94 22.35
CA GLN A 284 31.37 -0.98 21.57
C GLN A 284 32.87 -1.27 21.57
N TYR A 285 33.36 -2.01 22.57
CA TYR A 285 34.78 -2.29 22.78
C TYR A 285 34.98 -3.76 23.11
N ASP A 286 36.04 -4.34 22.55
CA ASP A 286 36.45 -5.70 22.91
C ASP A 286 37.50 -5.64 24.01
N ASP A 287 37.36 -6.55 24.96
CA ASP A 287 38.30 -6.80 26.06
C ASP A 287 39.28 -7.90 25.68
N LEU A 288 40.50 -7.84 26.21
CA LEU A 288 41.52 -8.86 25.98
C LEU A 288 41.43 -9.93 27.08
N VAL A 289 41.36 -11.19 26.67
CA VAL A 289 41.36 -12.33 27.59
C VAL A 289 42.47 -13.32 27.25
N GLY A 290 43.09 -13.88 28.29
CA GLY A 290 44.12 -14.92 28.17
C GLY A 290 43.73 -16.17 28.93
N TRP A 291 43.58 -17.31 28.25
CA TRP A 291 43.21 -18.57 28.92
C TRP A 291 44.41 -19.20 29.65
N TYR A 292 44.14 -19.83 30.79
CA TYR A 292 45.11 -20.64 31.52
C TYR A 292 44.41 -21.79 32.27
N GLU A 293 45.18 -22.82 32.61
CA GLU A 293 44.70 -23.95 33.42
C GLU A 293 45.07 -23.70 34.87
N PHE A 294 44.08 -23.52 35.74
CA PHE A 294 44.31 -23.37 37.18
C PHE A 294 44.51 -24.73 37.86
N GLY A 295 43.89 -25.77 37.30
CA GLY A 295 44.03 -27.17 37.68
C GLY A 295 43.46 -28.09 36.60
N PRO A 296 43.51 -29.41 36.77
CA PRO A 296 42.92 -30.36 35.82
C PRO A 296 41.44 -30.04 35.57
N ASN A 297 41.09 -29.77 34.30
CA ASN A 297 39.75 -29.39 33.86
C ASN A 297 39.21 -28.04 34.41
N ASP A 298 40.05 -27.19 35.02
CA ASP A 298 39.69 -25.84 35.48
C ASP A 298 40.33 -24.79 34.55
N HIS A 299 39.56 -24.38 33.53
CA HIS A 299 39.95 -23.31 32.60
C HIS A 299 39.45 -21.96 33.09
N ARG A 300 40.38 -21.03 33.22
CA ARG A 300 40.13 -19.65 33.65
C ARG A 300 40.74 -18.67 32.67
N PHE A 301 40.30 -17.41 32.78
CA PHE A 301 40.69 -16.36 31.87
C PHE A 301 41.20 -15.15 32.65
N GLY A 302 42.46 -14.77 32.44
CA GLY A 302 42.90 -13.44 32.87
C GLY A 302 42.18 -12.40 32.02
N VAL A 303 41.60 -11.38 32.64
CA VAL A 303 40.84 -10.33 31.94
C VAL A 303 41.59 -9.01 32.00
N TRP A 304 41.87 -8.47 30.82
CA TRP A 304 42.35 -7.12 30.61
C TRP A 304 41.23 -6.30 29.98
N LYS A 305 40.58 -5.51 30.82
CA LYS A 305 39.44 -4.69 30.42
C LYS A 305 39.88 -3.50 29.59
N ASN A 306 39.17 -3.23 28.50
CA ASN A 306 39.38 -2.05 27.68
C ASN A 306 38.93 -0.79 28.43
N SER A 307 39.70 0.29 28.32
CA SER A 307 39.40 1.59 28.94
C SER A 307 38.11 2.24 28.43
N ALA A 308 37.57 1.81 27.29
CA ALA A 308 36.32 2.29 26.68
C ALA A 308 36.26 3.83 26.50
N ASN A 309 37.42 4.45 26.31
CA ASN A 309 37.60 5.91 26.14
C ASN A 309 38.13 6.28 24.75
N GLY A 310 38.08 5.33 23.80
CA GLY A 310 38.59 5.51 22.44
C GLY A 310 40.11 5.48 22.29
N GLN A 311 40.87 5.25 23.37
CA GLN A 311 42.33 5.15 23.33
C GLN A 311 42.86 3.71 23.27
N GLY A 312 41.98 2.73 23.47
CA GLY A 312 42.29 1.30 23.38
C GLY A 312 43.33 0.83 24.38
N ALA A 313 43.33 1.38 25.60
CA ALA A 313 44.23 0.94 26.67
C ALA A 313 43.60 -0.24 27.43
N TYR A 314 44.43 -1.18 27.86
CA TYR A 314 43.99 -2.38 28.56
C TYR A 314 44.53 -2.44 30.00
N ASN A 315 43.66 -2.71 30.96
CA ASN A 315 44.04 -2.87 32.37
C ASN A 315 43.64 -4.26 32.88
N LYS A 316 44.58 -4.98 33.52
CA LYS A 316 44.25 -6.25 34.16
C LYS A 316 43.34 -5.99 35.36
N ILE A 317 42.19 -6.65 35.42
CA ILE A 317 41.21 -6.45 36.50
C ILE A 317 41.01 -7.68 37.38
N GLY A 318 41.33 -8.87 36.88
CA GLY A 318 41.17 -10.12 37.63
C GLY A 318 41.03 -11.31 36.72
N ASP A 319 40.73 -12.45 37.32
CA ASP A 319 40.50 -13.69 36.61
C ASP A 319 39.00 -14.00 36.56
N LEU A 320 38.56 -14.52 35.43
CA LEU A 320 37.20 -14.88 35.13
C LEU A 320 37.06 -16.40 35.07
N LEU A 321 36.08 -16.92 35.80
CA LEU A 321 35.67 -18.31 35.74
C LEU A 321 34.54 -18.44 34.71
N GLY A 322 34.84 -19.11 33.59
CA GLY A 322 33.88 -19.29 32.51
C GLY A 322 32.80 -20.35 32.79
N ASN A 323 32.93 -21.14 33.85
CA ASN A 323 32.07 -22.28 34.17
C ASN A 323 31.92 -23.28 33.00
N ILE A 324 32.95 -23.41 32.17
CA ILE A 324 33.01 -24.35 31.04
C ILE A 324 34.46 -24.72 30.78
N TYR A 325 34.73 -26.00 30.50
CA TYR A 325 36.04 -26.47 30.06
C TYR A 325 36.07 -26.57 28.54
N CYS A 326 37.12 -26.03 27.91
CA CYS A 326 37.18 -25.85 26.46
C CYS A 326 38.55 -26.18 25.92
N ILE A 327 38.69 -27.08 24.95
CA ILE A 327 39.99 -27.22 24.31
C ILE A 327 40.37 -25.88 23.61
N PRO A 328 41.60 -25.36 23.77
CA PRO A 328 41.95 -24.00 23.34
C PRO A 328 41.65 -23.65 21.88
N ARG A 329 41.74 -24.63 20.98
CA ARG A 329 41.45 -24.46 19.55
C ARG A 329 39.95 -24.36 19.22
N GLY A 330 39.07 -24.71 20.16
CA GLY A 330 37.62 -24.61 20.05
C GLY A 330 36.99 -23.53 20.92
N LEU A 331 37.81 -22.71 21.57
CA LEU A 331 37.35 -21.61 22.42
C LEU A 331 37.04 -20.38 21.58
N HIS A 332 35.79 -19.95 21.62
CA HIS A 332 35.28 -18.74 20.99
C HIS A 332 34.52 -17.87 21.99
N PHE A 333 34.50 -16.57 21.71
CA PHE A 333 33.61 -15.62 22.34
C PHE A 333 32.67 -15.09 21.26
N ALA A 334 31.36 -15.22 21.48
CA ALA A 334 30.36 -14.78 20.53
C ALA A 334 29.01 -14.59 21.23
N ASP A 335 28.23 -13.61 20.77
CA ASP A 335 26.90 -13.32 21.28
C ASP A 335 25.88 -14.36 20.77
N VAL A 336 25.38 -15.23 21.65
CA VAL A 336 24.42 -16.29 21.28
C VAL A 336 22.97 -15.84 21.52
N ASN A 337 22.72 -14.98 22.50
CA ASN A 337 21.39 -14.58 22.92
C ASN A 337 20.94 -13.21 22.35
N GLY A 338 21.82 -12.50 21.65
CA GLY A 338 21.59 -11.20 21.00
C GLY A 338 21.54 -10.02 21.98
N ASP A 339 22.13 -10.13 23.18
CA ASP A 339 22.11 -9.05 24.18
C ASP A 339 23.21 -7.98 23.98
N GLY A 340 24.13 -8.24 23.06
CA GLY A 340 25.27 -7.39 22.70
C GLY A 340 26.54 -7.70 23.48
N LEU A 341 26.55 -8.72 24.33
CA LEU A 341 27.70 -9.22 25.06
C LEU A 341 28.09 -10.62 24.55
N ASP A 342 29.39 -10.91 24.50
CA ASP A 342 29.83 -12.21 24.05
C ASP A 342 29.73 -13.26 25.16
N ASP A 343 29.18 -14.42 24.79
CA ASP A 343 29.17 -15.65 25.57
C ASP A 343 30.44 -16.48 25.32
N ILE A 344 30.72 -17.44 26.20
CA ILE A 344 31.78 -18.42 25.93
C ILE A 344 31.17 -19.58 25.14
N VAL A 345 31.67 -19.80 23.93
CA VAL A 345 31.26 -20.89 23.06
C VAL A 345 32.42 -21.86 22.85
N CYS A 346 32.15 -23.13 23.12
CA CYS A 346 33.08 -24.23 22.94
C CYS A 346 32.63 -25.14 21.80
N VAL A 347 33.43 -25.14 20.73
CA VAL A 347 33.30 -26.11 19.64
C VAL A 347 34.06 -27.37 20.05
N SER A 348 33.39 -28.51 20.15
CA SER A 348 34.02 -29.80 20.44
C SER A 348 34.85 -30.30 19.23
N PRO A 349 35.72 -31.32 19.37
CA PRO A 349 36.40 -31.95 18.23
C PRO A 349 35.46 -32.44 17.13
N THR A 350 34.24 -32.86 17.48
CA THR A 350 33.19 -33.32 16.57
C THR A 350 32.35 -32.18 15.98
N GLY A 351 32.59 -30.94 16.40
CA GLY A 351 31.88 -29.75 15.92
C GLY A 351 30.68 -29.33 16.77
N ASP A 352 30.37 -30.05 17.85
CA ASP A 352 29.24 -29.69 18.73
C ASP A 352 29.51 -28.35 19.42
N LEU A 353 28.48 -27.52 19.55
CA LEU A 353 28.58 -26.29 20.34
C LEU A 353 28.08 -26.51 21.76
N HIS A 354 28.88 -26.06 22.72
CA HIS A 354 28.48 -25.87 24.11
C HIS A 354 28.63 -24.41 24.47
N MET A 355 27.75 -23.87 25.33
CA MET A 355 27.85 -22.46 25.74
C MET A 355 27.84 -22.28 27.26
N SER A 356 28.45 -21.19 27.68
CA SER A 356 28.28 -20.58 28.99
C SER A 356 27.87 -19.13 28.80
N LEU A 357 26.71 -18.77 29.34
CA LEU A 357 26.05 -17.49 29.17
C LEU A 357 26.73 -16.40 30.01
N ASN A 358 27.04 -15.26 29.41
CA ASN A 358 27.45 -14.06 30.13
C ASN A 358 26.23 -13.43 30.83
N LEU A 359 26.29 -13.26 32.16
CA LEU A 359 25.15 -12.71 32.92
C LEU A 359 25.09 -11.18 32.93
N GLY A 360 26.01 -10.49 32.23
CA GLY A 360 26.01 -9.04 32.09
C GLY A 360 26.21 -8.27 33.39
N ASN A 361 26.67 -8.93 34.45
CA ASN A 361 26.84 -8.35 35.79
C ASN A 361 28.27 -7.88 36.09
N GLY A 362 29.15 -7.86 35.09
CA GLY A 362 30.50 -7.33 35.19
C GLY A 362 30.51 -5.80 35.26
N GLY A 363 31.46 -5.21 36.00
CA GLY A 363 31.52 -3.76 36.18
C GLY A 363 32.75 -3.31 36.97
N GLY A 364 33.22 -2.08 36.75
CA GLY A 364 34.44 -1.57 37.38
C GLY A 364 35.63 -2.51 37.15
N ASN A 365 36.21 -3.04 38.23
CA ASN A 365 37.28 -4.03 38.25
C ASN A 365 36.78 -5.47 38.49
N THR A 366 35.48 -5.73 38.40
CA THR A 366 34.88 -7.04 38.60
C THR A 366 34.54 -7.68 37.24
N PRO A 367 35.16 -8.81 36.86
CA PRO A 367 34.77 -9.56 35.67
C PRO A 367 33.32 -10.07 35.75
N PRO A 368 32.60 -10.24 34.62
CA PRO A 368 31.26 -10.81 34.64
C PRO A 368 31.28 -12.28 35.09
N SER A 369 30.17 -12.74 35.65
CA SER A 369 29.98 -14.16 35.94
C SER A 369 29.31 -14.88 34.77
N PHE A 370 29.67 -16.14 34.57
CA PHE A 370 29.15 -16.98 33.50
C PHE A 370 28.29 -18.13 34.06
N ARG A 371 27.27 -18.57 33.32
CA ARG A 371 26.44 -19.74 33.68
C ARG A 371 26.44 -20.77 32.57
N TYR A 372 26.89 -21.99 32.88
CA TYR A 372 26.88 -23.09 31.92
C TYR A 372 25.45 -23.44 31.50
N ILE A 373 25.20 -23.48 30.19
CA ILE A 373 23.90 -23.84 29.61
C ILE A 373 23.89 -25.28 29.11
N GLY A 374 25.02 -25.81 28.65
CA GLY A 374 25.10 -27.15 28.05
C GLY A 374 25.38 -27.12 26.55
N SER A 375 25.11 -28.24 25.89
CA SER A 375 25.14 -28.33 24.43
C SER A 375 23.97 -27.55 23.83
N ILE A 376 24.24 -26.78 22.78
CA ILE A 376 23.25 -25.96 22.07
C ILE A 376 23.12 -26.32 20.60
N LYS A 377 24.10 -27.03 20.02
CA LYS A 377 24.06 -27.52 18.65
C LYS A 377 24.89 -28.80 18.52
N THR A 378 24.31 -29.80 17.85
CA THR A 378 25.06 -30.95 17.35
C THR A 378 25.90 -30.56 16.13
N GLY A 379 27.14 -31.03 16.10
CA GLY A 379 28.11 -30.76 15.06
C GLY A 379 27.71 -31.34 13.69
N GLU A 380 27.92 -30.55 12.64
CA GLU A 380 27.69 -30.95 11.24
C GLU A 380 28.99 -31.38 10.53
N ALA A 381 30.14 -31.06 11.13
CA ALA A 381 31.48 -31.33 10.61
C ALA A 381 32.52 -31.22 11.74
N PRO A 382 33.72 -31.80 11.58
CA PRO A 382 34.79 -31.64 12.56
C PRO A 382 35.17 -30.19 12.82
N GLN A 383 35.70 -29.93 14.03
CA GLN A 383 35.98 -28.60 14.57
C GLN A 383 36.74 -27.64 13.63
N ASP A 384 37.72 -28.14 12.88
CA ASP A 384 38.56 -27.33 11.98
C ASP A 384 37.77 -26.71 10.82
N ARG A 385 36.60 -27.29 10.49
CA ARG A 385 35.65 -26.80 9.48
C ARG A 385 34.65 -25.80 9.99
N ILE A 386 34.57 -25.58 11.30
CA ILE A 386 33.51 -24.75 11.90
C ILE A 386 33.95 -23.29 11.95
N ARG A 387 33.05 -22.40 11.53
CA ARG A 387 33.19 -20.95 11.69
C ARG A 387 31.92 -20.40 12.31
N LEU A 388 32.08 -19.49 13.25
CA LEU A 388 30.97 -18.79 13.89
C LEU A 388 30.92 -17.38 13.33
N ALA A 389 29.74 -16.91 12.94
CA ALA A 389 29.55 -15.58 12.35
C ALA A 389 28.08 -15.17 12.42
N ASP A 390 27.76 -13.90 12.65
CA ASP A 390 26.42 -13.36 12.39
C ASP A 390 26.27 -13.08 10.89
N ILE A 391 25.76 -14.06 10.12
CA ILE A 391 25.68 -13.94 8.66
C ILE A 391 24.42 -13.21 8.21
N ASP A 392 23.35 -13.25 9.01
CA ASP A 392 22.06 -12.67 8.62
C ASP A 392 21.77 -11.29 9.26
N GLY A 393 22.65 -10.85 10.16
CA GLY A 393 22.69 -9.54 10.81
C GLY A 393 21.57 -9.32 11.82
N ASP A 394 21.18 -10.36 12.55
CA ASP A 394 20.21 -10.27 13.64
C ASP A 394 20.86 -10.09 15.02
N GLY A 395 22.19 -10.03 15.06
CA GLY A 395 23.01 -9.85 16.25
C GLY A 395 23.33 -11.13 17.00
N ARG A 396 22.87 -12.29 16.52
CA ARG A 396 23.17 -13.60 17.10
C ARG A 396 24.18 -14.34 16.23
N VAL A 397 25.04 -15.10 16.87
CA VAL A 397 26.04 -15.89 16.14
C VAL A 397 25.42 -17.11 15.46
N ASP A 398 25.72 -17.30 14.17
CA ASP A 398 25.31 -18.44 13.36
C ASP A 398 26.43 -19.49 13.24
N TYR A 399 26.04 -20.71 12.89
CA TYR A 399 26.95 -21.85 12.75
C TYR A 399 27.29 -22.09 11.27
N GLY A 400 28.56 -21.93 10.91
CA GLY A 400 29.09 -22.12 9.57
C GLY A 400 29.97 -23.38 9.42
N VAL A 401 29.83 -24.07 8.30
CA VAL A 401 30.66 -25.23 7.89
C VAL A 401 31.36 -24.92 6.58
N VAL A 402 32.69 -25.01 6.60
CA VAL A 402 33.56 -24.77 5.44
C VAL A 402 33.84 -26.08 4.70
N ALA A 403 33.43 -26.15 3.44
CA ALA A 403 33.73 -27.26 2.53
C ALA A 403 35.19 -27.19 2.01
N ASP A 404 35.67 -28.28 1.40
CA ASP A 404 37.04 -28.37 0.86
C ASP A 404 37.37 -27.30 -0.20
N ASN A 405 36.36 -26.88 -0.96
CA ASN A 405 36.47 -25.84 -1.97
C ASN A 405 36.33 -24.41 -1.40
N GLY A 406 36.23 -24.27 -0.08
CA GLY A 406 36.08 -22.99 0.62
C GLY A 406 34.64 -22.46 0.70
N GLN A 407 33.66 -23.13 0.07
CA GLN A 407 32.25 -22.77 0.22
C GLN A 407 31.80 -22.91 1.67
N VAL A 408 30.94 -22.02 2.14
CA VAL A 408 30.47 -22.03 3.52
C VAL A 408 28.96 -22.18 3.57
N ARG A 409 28.50 -23.25 4.25
CA ARG A 409 27.09 -23.47 4.58
C ARG A 409 26.80 -22.95 5.98
N PHE A 410 25.65 -22.33 6.19
CA PHE A 410 25.26 -21.80 7.50
C PHE A 410 23.96 -22.39 8.04
N TRP A 411 23.83 -22.34 9.36
CA TRP A 411 22.62 -22.56 10.13
C TRP A 411 22.40 -21.37 11.06
N ARG A 412 21.23 -20.76 10.96
CA ARG A 412 20.83 -19.62 11.78
C ARG A 412 20.52 -20.02 13.20
N ASN A 413 20.99 -19.25 14.16
CA ASN A 413 20.54 -19.31 15.54
C ASN A 413 19.19 -18.59 15.69
N GLY A 414 18.10 -19.35 15.79
CA GLY A 414 16.74 -18.82 15.89
C GLY A 414 16.17 -18.90 17.30
N GLY A 415 15.22 -18.00 17.60
CA GLY A 415 14.57 -17.86 18.91
C GLY A 415 14.89 -16.50 19.56
N THR A 416 14.31 -16.26 20.73
CA THR A 416 14.48 -14.97 21.45
C THR A 416 14.98 -15.11 22.88
N GLY A 417 15.12 -16.34 23.37
CA GLY A 417 15.61 -16.63 24.72
C GLY A 417 17.14 -16.56 24.89
N GLU A 418 17.59 -17.04 26.05
CA GLU A 418 19.02 -17.10 26.45
C GLU A 418 19.89 -18.06 25.62
N LYS A 419 19.26 -18.93 24.82
CA LYS A 419 19.94 -19.92 23.97
C LYS A 419 19.12 -20.13 22.70
N PRO A 420 19.69 -20.77 21.65
CA PRO A 420 18.95 -21.10 20.45
C PRO A 420 17.74 -21.97 20.78
N GLU A 421 16.56 -21.58 20.30
CA GLU A 421 15.36 -22.42 20.33
C GLU A 421 15.39 -23.43 19.18
N TYR A 422 15.96 -23.03 18.05
CA TYR A 422 16.14 -23.88 16.87
C TYR A 422 17.34 -23.43 16.03
N TRP A 423 17.84 -24.34 15.20
CA TRP A 423 18.86 -24.07 14.19
C TRP A 423 18.27 -24.22 12.80
N GLN A 424 18.14 -23.12 12.07
CA GLN A 424 17.52 -23.12 10.75
C GLN A 424 18.59 -23.21 9.67
N ALA A 425 18.56 -24.26 8.84
CA ALA A 425 19.49 -24.37 7.73
C ALA A 425 19.32 -23.19 6.77
N LEU A 426 20.41 -22.43 6.59
CA LEU A 426 20.51 -21.39 5.59
C LEU A 426 21.14 -21.92 4.32
N GLY A 427 21.98 -22.96 4.33
CA GLY A 427 22.62 -23.49 3.12
C GLY A 427 23.79 -22.63 2.60
N VAL A 428 24.00 -22.65 1.28
CA VAL A 428 24.89 -21.81 0.42
C VAL A 428 25.14 -20.32 0.71
N ARG A 429 25.86 -19.86 1.74
CA ARG A 429 26.02 -18.38 1.95
C ARG A 429 27.31 -17.75 1.44
N SER A 430 28.37 -18.53 1.29
CA SER A 430 29.59 -18.06 0.61
C SER A 430 30.04 -19.07 -0.42
N THR A 431 30.28 -18.59 -1.64
CA THR A 431 30.90 -19.35 -2.73
C THR A 431 32.31 -18.84 -3.08
N MET A 432 32.85 -17.96 -2.23
CA MET A 432 34.15 -17.33 -2.48
C MET A 432 35.28 -18.34 -2.28
N ALA A 433 36.23 -18.36 -3.20
CA ALA A 433 37.36 -19.26 -3.15
C ALA A 433 38.53 -18.60 -2.39
N PRO A 434 39.25 -19.34 -1.53
CA PRO A 434 40.39 -18.81 -0.81
C PRO A 434 41.63 -18.58 -1.72
N GLY A 435 41.78 -17.37 -2.27
CA GLY A 435 43.01 -16.85 -2.92
C GLY A 435 43.38 -17.41 -4.32
N ASP A 436 44.22 -16.65 -5.04
CA ASP A 436 44.53 -16.80 -6.48
C ASP A 436 45.46 -17.98 -6.89
N SER A 437 45.92 -18.85 -5.97
CA SER A 437 47.09 -19.70 -6.22
C SER A 437 46.94 -21.20 -5.93
N GLY A 438 45.72 -21.75 -5.86
CA GLY A 438 45.47 -23.19 -5.83
C GLY A 438 46.03 -23.97 -4.63
N ASN A 439 46.54 -23.28 -3.60
CA ASN A 439 47.20 -23.87 -2.42
C ASN A 439 46.63 -23.26 -1.13
N ALA A 440 45.31 -23.28 -1.04
CA ALA A 440 44.55 -22.48 -0.10
C ALA A 440 44.30 -23.20 1.23
N ASN A 441 44.75 -22.60 2.34
CA ASN A 441 44.53 -23.17 3.67
C ASN A 441 43.20 -22.64 4.25
N LEU A 442 42.26 -23.54 4.55
CA LEU A 442 40.95 -23.21 5.13
C LEU A 442 41.02 -22.48 6.48
N ALA A 443 42.14 -22.58 7.21
CA ALA A 443 42.42 -21.79 8.41
C ALA A 443 42.49 -20.28 8.13
N GLY A 444 42.66 -19.88 6.86
CA GLY A 444 42.60 -18.49 6.42
C GLY A 444 41.19 -17.93 6.31
N ILE A 445 40.16 -18.77 6.17
CA ILE A 445 38.76 -18.30 6.08
C ILE A 445 38.29 -17.88 7.47
N ARG A 446 37.87 -16.62 7.61
CA ARG A 446 37.41 -16.00 8.85
C ARG A 446 36.19 -15.14 8.61
N PHE A 447 35.50 -14.82 9.70
CA PHE A 447 34.37 -13.92 9.74
C PHE A 447 34.58 -12.87 10.82
N ALA A 448 34.37 -11.60 10.47
CA ALA A 448 34.46 -10.47 11.38
C ALA A 448 33.80 -9.24 10.76
N ASP A 449 32.97 -8.55 11.52
CA ASP A 449 32.39 -7.22 11.21
C ASP A 449 33.48 -6.13 11.12
N ILE A 450 34.14 -5.98 9.96
CA ILE A 450 35.27 -5.04 9.76
C ILE A 450 34.78 -3.61 9.61
N ASN A 451 33.59 -3.43 9.05
CA ASN A 451 33.01 -2.13 8.71
C ASN A 451 32.09 -1.59 9.80
N GLY A 452 31.76 -2.38 10.84
CA GLY A 452 30.95 -1.96 11.98
C GLY A 452 29.45 -1.91 11.69
N ASP A 453 28.96 -2.58 10.65
CA ASP A 453 27.53 -2.62 10.31
C ASP A 453 26.75 -3.67 11.11
N GLY A 454 27.44 -4.49 11.90
CA GLY A 454 26.86 -5.55 12.72
C GLY A 454 26.56 -6.83 11.95
N ARG A 455 27.14 -7.02 10.77
CA ARG A 455 27.16 -8.28 10.01
C ARG A 455 28.60 -8.73 9.86
N ASP A 456 28.85 -10.02 10.05
CA ASP A 456 30.21 -10.50 9.93
C ASP A 456 30.62 -10.67 8.46
N ASP A 457 31.76 -10.08 8.10
CA ASP A 457 32.30 -10.07 6.75
C ASP A 457 33.15 -11.32 6.47
N TRP A 458 33.08 -11.83 5.25
CA TRP A 458 33.91 -12.95 4.85
C TRP A 458 35.34 -12.47 4.58
N MET A 459 36.31 -13.16 5.16
CA MET A 459 37.72 -12.83 5.01
C MET A 459 38.54 -14.05 4.64
N TYR A 460 39.54 -13.83 3.78
CA TYR A 460 40.62 -14.80 3.57
C TYR A 460 41.97 -14.19 3.94
N MET A 461 42.57 -14.75 5.00
CA MET A 461 43.88 -14.36 5.52
C MET A 461 44.98 -15.32 5.05
N ARG A 462 46.03 -14.77 4.44
CA ARG A 462 47.24 -15.50 4.05
C ARG A 462 48.15 -15.73 5.26
N GLY A 463 49.15 -16.60 5.12
CA GLY A 463 50.11 -16.90 6.20
C GLY A 463 50.91 -15.67 6.67
N ASP A 464 51.11 -14.68 5.80
CA ASP A 464 51.78 -13.41 6.13
C ASP A 464 50.85 -12.32 6.68
N GLY A 465 49.57 -12.65 6.92
CA GLY A 465 48.54 -11.75 7.44
C GLY A 465 47.83 -10.87 6.41
N ARG A 466 48.24 -10.91 5.12
CA ARG A 466 47.48 -10.21 4.08
C ARG A 466 46.06 -10.75 4.02
N THR A 467 45.08 -9.87 4.01
CA THR A 467 43.67 -10.26 4.13
C THR A 467 42.86 -9.66 2.99
N THR A 468 42.12 -10.50 2.27
CA THR A 468 41.07 -10.09 1.34
C THR A 468 39.74 -10.16 2.08
N THR A 469 38.90 -9.13 1.95
CA THR A 469 37.61 -9.05 2.65
C THR A 469 36.49 -8.83 1.65
N TYR A 470 35.36 -9.46 1.89
CA TYR A 470 34.09 -9.18 1.22
C TYR A 470 33.07 -8.82 2.27
N THR A 471 32.54 -7.61 2.21
CA THR A 471 31.57 -7.13 3.18
C THR A 471 30.21 -7.78 3.00
N ASN A 472 29.55 -8.11 4.11
CA ASN A 472 28.25 -8.76 4.16
C ASN A 472 27.12 -7.73 4.19
N ALA A 473 26.45 -7.50 3.05
CA ALA A 473 25.25 -6.67 3.01
C ALA A 473 23.96 -7.49 2.92
N ARG A 474 22.88 -6.92 3.45
CA ARG A 474 21.51 -7.45 3.32
C ARG A 474 21.08 -7.55 1.85
N SER A 475 20.54 -8.71 1.44
CA SER A 475 20.02 -8.89 0.08
C SER A 475 18.50 -8.67 0.00
N CYS A 476 18.02 -8.06 -1.09
CA CYS A 476 16.61 -8.11 -1.47
C CYS A 476 16.20 -9.35 -2.26
N LYS A 477 17.16 -10.19 -2.66
CA LYS A 477 16.84 -11.42 -3.37
C LYS A 477 16.03 -12.36 -2.47
N LYS A 478 14.86 -12.79 -2.96
CA LYS A 478 13.99 -13.76 -2.27
C LYS A 478 14.73 -15.07 -2.00
N GLY A 479 14.61 -15.55 -0.78
CA GLY A 479 15.06 -16.86 -0.34
C GLY A 479 13.94 -17.90 -0.33
N ARG A 480 14.22 -19.06 0.26
CA ARG A 480 13.25 -20.13 0.52
C ARG A 480 13.67 -20.93 1.75
N ASP A 481 12.75 -21.70 2.29
CA ASP A 481 13.05 -22.63 3.38
C ASP A 481 14.21 -23.58 3.00
N GLY A 482 15.18 -23.71 3.90
CA GLY A 482 16.40 -24.51 3.69
C GLY A 482 17.51 -23.81 2.88
N ASP A 483 17.23 -22.65 2.28
CA ASP A 483 18.21 -21.80 1.59
C ASP A 483 18.32 -20.39 2.21
N GLY A 484 17.50 -20.06 3.21
CA GLY A 484 17.68 -18.83 4.01
C GLY A 484 17.65 -17.52 3.22
N PRO A 485 18.12 -16.39 3.80
CA PRO A 485 18.29 -15.15 3.07
C PRO A 485 19.56 -15.22 2.21
N HIS A 486 19.58 -14.46 1.12
CA HIS A 486 20.80 -14.24 0.36
C HIS A 486 21.67 -13.15 1.00
N VAL A 487 22.97 -13.23 0.75
CA VAL A 487 23.96 -12.20 1.14
C VAL A 487 24.40 -11.45 -0.11
N ALA A 488 24.47 -10.13 -0.02
CA ALA A 488 24.98 -9.26 -1.07
C ALA A 488 26.47 -8.96 -0.82
N TRP A 489 27.36 -9.88 -1.19
CA TRP A 489 28.80 -9.72 -1.01
C TRP A 489 29.38 -8.59 -1.87
N ARG A 490 30.27 -7.78 -1.29
CA ARG A 490 31.02 -6.75 -2.01
C ARG A 490 32.48 -6.74 -1.55
N GLN A 491 33.44 -6.85 -2.47
CA GLN A 491 34.86 -6.85 -2.08
C GLN A 491 35.26 -5.49 -1.52
N ALA A 492 36.01 -5.52 -0.42
CA ALA A 492 36.68 -4.38 0.17
C ALA A 492 38.11 -4.24 -0.34
N PHE A 493 38.62 -3.00 -0.38
CA PHE A 493 39.95 -2.69 -0.89
C PHE A 493 40.73 -1.79 0.06
N LEU A 494 42.05 -1.81 -0.06
CA LEU A 494 42.89 -0.77 0.53
C LEU A 494 42.53 0.60 -0.09
N SER A 495 42.56 1.66 0.72
CA SER A 495 42.22 3.02 0.28
C SER A 495 43.06 3.46 -0.92
N GLY A 496 42.37 3.89 -1.99
CA GLY A 496 42.97 4.27 -3.27
C GLY A 496 43.18 3.11 -4.25
N ALA A 497 42.90 1.86 -3.86
CA ALA A 497 42.94 0.69 -4.73
C ALA A 497 41.53 0.27 -5.19
N SER A 498 41.47 -0.40 -6.34
CA SER A 498 40.25 -1.02 -6.89
C SER A 498 40.36 -2.54 -7.07
N SER A 499 41.50 -3.12 -6.66
CA SER A 499 41.79 -4.55 -6.68
C SER A 499 42.78 -4.90 -5.57
N GLY A 500 42.90 -6.20 -5.26
CA GLY A 500 43.82 -6.71 -4.24
C GLY A 500 43.21 -6.81 -2.84
N PRO A 501 44.05 -7.03 -1.80
CA PRO A 501 43.59 -7.24 -0.44
C PRO A 501 43.10 -5.93 0.22
N SER A 502 42.26 -6.07 1.24
CA SER A 502 41.87 -4.96 2.13
C SER A 502 42.99 -4.62 3.12
N HIS A 503 43.78 -5.60 3.54
CA HIS A 503 44.88 -5.43 4.51
C HIS A 503 46.23 -5.93 3.97
N GLY A 504 47.27 -5.12 4.18
CA GLY A 504 48.65 -5.41 3.74
C GLY A 504 49.38 -6.50 4.53
N GLY A 505 48.82 -6.97 5.65
CA GLY A 505 49.44 -7.99 6.50
C GLY A 505 50.67 -7.50 7.26
N ILE A 506 51.40 -8.43 7.87
CA ILE A 506 52.60 -8.14 8.68
C ILE A 506 53.87 -8.82 8.17
N GLY A 507 53.83 -9.44 6.99
CA GLY A 507 55.00 -10.13 6.43
C GLY A 507 56.26 -9.25 6.33
N TYR A 508 56.10 -7.93 6.17
CA TYR A 508 57.20 -6.97 6.12
C TYR A 508 57.90 -6.77 7.48
N LEU A 509 57.28 -7.17 8.59
CA LEU A 509 57.85 -7.10 9.94
C LEU A 509 58.60 -8.38 10.33
N GLN A 510 58.55 -9.42 9.49
CA GLN A 510 59.06 -10.75 9.83
C GLN A 510 60.28 -11.08 8.98
N THR A 511 61.30 -11.63 9.63
CA THR A 511 62.55 -12.05 8.98
C THR A 511 62.50 -13.51 8.51
N GLN A 512 61.47 -14.25 8.91
CA GLN A 512 61.25 -15.65 8.53
C GLN A 512 59.83 -15.85 7.96
N ALA A 513 59.74 -16.72 6.96
CA ALA A 513 58.47 -17.13 6.39
C ALA A 513 57.79 -18.15 7.32
N GLU A 514 56.83 -17.68 8.12
CA GLU A 514 56.00 -18.51 8.99
C GLU A 514 54.50 -18.26 8.75
N ASP A 515 53.66 -19.09 9.35
CA ASP A 515 52.20 -18.91 9.35
C ASP A 515 51.76 -18.10 10.58
N TRP A 516 51.58 -16.80 10.38
CA TRP A 516 51.28 -15.84 11.43
C TRP A 516 49.78 -15.71 11.75
N ARG A 517 48.91 -16.46 11.07
CA ARG A 517 47.45 -16.33 11.23
C ARG A 517 47.02 -16.45 12.69
N SER A 518 47.59 -17.37 13.44
CA SER A 518 47.23 -17.60 14.85
C SER A 518 47.56 -16.43 15.79
N LYS A 519 48.38 -15.48 15.34
CA LYS A 519 48.79 -14.29 16.11
C LYS A 519 48.03 -13.03 15.70
N ILE A 520 47.20 -13.11 14.67
CA ILE A 520 46.46 -11.98 14.11
C ILE A 520 44.99 -12.10 14.50
N HIS A 521 44.42 -11.00 14.98
CA HIS A 521 43.03 -10.89 15.39
C HIS A 521 42.40 -9.63 14.78
N PHE A 522 41.07 -9.62 14.73
CA PHE A 522 40.28 -8.42 14.49
C PHE A 522 39.48 -8.15 15.76
N ALA A 523 39.53 -6.92 16.25
CA ALA A 523 38.89 -6.54 17.51
C ALA A 523 38.61 -5.04 17.58
N ARG A 524 37.54 -4.64 18.26
CA ARG A 524 37.15 -3.23 18.49
C ARG A 524 37.99 -2.64 19.63
N VAL A 525 39.27 -2.36 19.37
CA VAL A 525 40.21 -1.86 20.38
C VAL A 525 39.98 -0.37 20.62
N TYR A 526 39.92 0.43 19.55
CA TYR A 526 39.67 1.87 19.65
C TYR A 526 38.17 2.21 19.62
N GLY A 527 37.31 1.27 19.23
CA GLY A 527 35.87 1.48 19.11
C GLY A 527 35.52 2.63 18.15
N THR A 528 36.35 2.85 17.12
CA THR A 528 36.11 3.89 16.12
C THR A 528 34.75 3.63 15.49
N LYS A 529 33.79 4.55 15.67
CA LYS A 529 32.50 4.42 15.02
C LYS A 529 32.63 4.88 13.57
N PRO A 530 32.28 4.05 12.59
CA PRO A 530 32.08 4.55 11.23
C PRO A 530 30.94 5.58 11.27
N ALA A 531 30.93 6.53 10.33
CA ALA A 531 29.97 7.64 10.33
C ALA A 531 28.51 7.18 10.53
N PHE A 532 28.18 5.96 10.07
CA PHE A 532 26.82 5.46 10.04
C PHE A 532 26.63 4.03 10.56
N GLY A 533 27.66 3.35 11.06
CA GLY A 533 27.55 1.94 11.46
C GLY A 533 26.87 1.71 12.81
N ASN A 534 26.48 0.45 13.03
CA ASN A 534 25.78 0.01 14.24
C ASN A 534 26.75 -0.23 15.40
N LEU A 535 27.98 -0.66 15.09
CA LEU A 535 29.06 -0.96 16.03
C LEU A 535 30.34 -0.22 15.63
N GLY A 536 31.36 -0.28 16.49
CA GLY A 536 32.70 0.20 16.11
C GLY A 536 33.33 -0.71 15.06
N VAL A 537 34.11 -0.15 14.13
CA VAL A 537 34.93 -0.94 13.20
C VAL A 537 35.94 -1.79 13.97
N GLN A 538 36.29 -2.95 13.42
CA GLN A 538 37.32 -3.80 14.02
C GLN A 538 38.72 -3.41 13.54
N ASP A 539 39.66 -3.34 14.47
CA ASP A 539 41.07 -3.02 14.26
C ASP A 539 41.88 -4.27 13.92
N TYR A 540 42.95 -4.12 13.13
CA TYR A 540 43.87 -5.21 12.86
C TYR A 540 44.87 -5.33 14.01
N VAL A 541 44.88 -6.48 14.69
CA VAL A 541 45.68 -6.74 15.89
C VAL A 541 46.72 -7.82 15.62
N TYR A 542 47.97 -7.56 15.95
CA TYR A 542 49.06 -8.53 15.96
C TYR A 542 49.60 -8.72 17.38
N ILE A 543 49.52 -9.94 17.90
CA ILE A 543 50.06 -10.31 19.19
C ILE A 543 51.45 -10.92 19.00
N LYS A 544 52.48 -10.13 19.31
CA LYS A 544 53.88 -10.56 19.24
C LYS A 544 54.30 -11.10 20.61
N SER A 545 54.96 -12.26 20.63
CA SER A 545 55.55 -12.84 21.83
C SER A 545 57.06 -12.92 21.67
N GLU A 546 57.79 -12.34 22.61
CA GLU A 546 59.25 -12.33 22.63
C GLU A 546 59.75 -13.05 23.88
N LYS A 547 60.58 -14.07 23.69
CA LYS A 547 61.16 -14.80 24.82
C LYS A 547 62.13 -13.90 25.57
N VAL A 548 61.89 -13.68 26.87
CA VAL A 548 62.76 -12.85 27.75
C VAL A 548 63.67 -13.75 28.58
N THR A 549 63.11 -14.83 29.13
CA THR A 549 63.86 -15.88 29.83
C THR A 549 63.32 -17.25 29.43
N ASP A 550 63.90 -18.35 29.93
CA ASP A 550 63.42 -19.70 29.60
C ASP A 550 61.95 -19.96 29.93
N ASN A 551 61.41 -19.27 30.93
CA ASN A 551 60.04 -19.47 31.41
C ASN A 551 59.17 -18.20 31.34
N ASN A 552 59.61 -17.14 30.66
CA ASN A 552 58.84 -15.90 30.53
C ASN A 552 58.97 -15.28 29.14
N TYR A 553 57.85 -14.77 28.66
CA TYR A 553 57.65 -14.09 27.39
C TYR A 553 57.08 -12.70 27.65
N LYS A 554 57.58 -11.72 26.91
CA LYS A 554 56.95 -10.42 26.77
C LYS A 554 55.97 -10.50 25.62
N VAL A 555 54.68 -10.36 25.93
CA VAL A 555 53.60 -10.31 24.95
C VAL A 555 53.26 -8.85 24.68
N THR A 556 53.29 -8.44 23.42
CA THR A 556 52.91 -7.09 22.99
C THR A 556 51.71 -7.15 22.06
N VAL A 557 50.70 -6.34 22.36
CA VAL A 557 49.48 -6.20 21.55
C VAL A 557 49.66 -5.00 20.62
N ASN A 558 50.04 -5.27 19.38
CA ASN A 558 50.28 -4.26 18.35
C ASN A 558 48.99 -4.07 17.56
N VAL A 559 48.50 -2.83 17.48
CA VAL A 559 47.19 -2.53 16.87
C VAL A 559 47.34 -1.48 15.79
N TRP A 560 46.81 -1.78 14.61
CA TRP A 560 46.56 -0.83 13.54
C TRP A 560 45.10 -0.37 13.67
N LYS A 561 44.94 0.88 14.09
CA LYS A 561 43.64 1.52 14.23
C LYS A 561 42.96 1.57 12.87
N ASN A 562 41.77 1.00 12.75
CA ASN A 562 40.97 1.04 11.54
C ASN A 562 40.34 2.44 11.38
N LEU A 563 40.61 3.06 10.25
CA LEU A 563 40.07 4.36 9.80
C LEU A 563 39.25 4.21 8.51
N GLY A 564 38.99 2.97 8.09
CA GLY A 564 38.20 2.67 6.91
C GLY A 564 36.73 3.06 7.06
N SER A 565 36.06 3.21 5.93
CA SER A 565 34.65 3.59 5.86
C SER A 565 34.00 3.02 4.60
N GLY A 566 32.67 3.02 4.56
CA GLY A 566 31.88 2.51 3.45
C GLY A 566 31.34 1.10 3.68
N GLY A 567 30.38 0.69 2.85
CA GLY A 567 29.77 -0.63 2.90
C GLY A 567 28.89 -0.89 4.13
N THR A 568 28.55 0.14 4.92
CA THR A 568 27.73 -0.02 6.14
C THR A 568 26.26 0.27 5.94
N LYS A 569 25.88 1.01 4.89
CA LYS A 569 24.48 1.42 4.64
C LYS A 569 24.13 1.35 3.17
N LEU A 570 22.93 0.81 2.92
CA LEU A 570 22.43 0.54 1.59
C LEU A 570 21.48 1.65 1.12
N GLU A 571 21.44 1.85 -0.20
CA GLU A 571 20.46 2.72 -0.86
C GLU A 571 19.03 2.23 -0.69
N ALA A 572 18.78 1.01 -0.22
CA ALA A 572 17.42 0.52 0.05
C ALA A 572 16.98 0.71 1.52
N ASP A 573 17.89 1.09 2.42
CA ASP A 573 17.66 1.03 3.87
C ASP A 573 17.01 2.30 4.46
N GLY A 574 16.86 3.36 3.66
CA GLY A 574 16.29 4.65 4.07
C GLY A 574 14.82 4.82 3.71
N ASN A 575 14.21 3.83 3.05
CA ASN A 575 12.84 3.97 2.57
C ASN A 575 11.83 4.04 3.73
N LYS A 576 11.01 5.08 3.71
CA LYS A 576 9.78 5.18 4.50
C LYS A 576 8.66 5.70 3.61
N TYR A 577 7.43 5.34 3.94
CA TYR A 577 6.24 5.71 3.17
C TYR A 577 5.15 6.16 4.13
N CYS A 578 4.56 7.32 3.87
CA CYS A 578 3.51 7.89 4.70
C CYS A 578 2.83 9.04 3.96
N SER A 579 1.58 9.37 4.28
CA SER A 579 0.90 10.51 3.66
C SER A 579 1.45 11.85 4.19
N MET A 580 2.61 12.29 3.74
CA MET A 580 3.22 13.54 4.20
C MET A 580 2.46 14.78 3.70
N HIS A 581 1.81 14.73 2.55
CA HIS A 581 1.01 15.85 2.06
C HIS A 581 -0.38 15.94 2.68
N GLY A 582 -0.86 14.86 3.33
CA GLY A 582 -2.25 14.73 3.78
C GLY A 582 -3.22 14.64 2.61
N TRP A 583 -3.02 13.69 1.70
CA TRP A 583 -3.96 13.48 0.59
C TRP A 583 -5.29 12.96 1.14
N ASP A 584 -6.44 13.49 0.69
CA ASP A 584 -7.79 13.12 1.18
C ASP A 584 -8.11 11.61 1.12
N ASN A 585 -7.33 10.86 0.32
CA ASN A 585 -7.44 9.42 0.11
C ASN A 585 -6.28 8.61 0.72
N GLY A 586 -5.50 9.22 1.62
CA GLY A 586 -4.47 8.55 2.42
C GLY A 586 -3.23 8.09 1.63
N ARG A 587 -3.03 8.58 0.41
CA ARG A 587 -1.90 8.18 -0.44
C ARG A 587 -0.57 8.45 0.26
N SER A 588 0.32 7.48 0.19
CA SER A 588 1.65 7.56 0.74
C SER A 588 2.59 8.32 -0.19
N ASP A 589 3.27 9.31 0.36
CA ASP A 589 4.48 9.85 -0.23
C ASP A 589 5.67 8.97 0.14
N TYR A 590 6.75 9.09 -0.61
CA TYR A 590 7.99 8.38 -0.34
C TYR A 590 9.00 9.31 0.32
N VAL A 591 9.47 8.93 1.51
CA VAL A 591 10.48 9.66 2.27
C VAL A 591 11.75 8.83 2.30
N TRP A 592 12.84 9.41 1.80
CA TRP A 592 14.16 8.84 1.92
C TRP A 592 14.87 9.41 3.16
N VAL A 593 15.13 8.55 4.14
CA VAL A 593 15.80 8.90 5.40
C VAL A 593 17.28 8.52 5.33
N HIS A 594 18.13 9.54 5.37
CA HIS A 594 19.57 9.41 5.45
C HIS A 594 20.02 8.75 6.76
N SER A 595 21.23 8.21 6.79
CA SER A 595 21.77 7.55 7.99
C SER A 595 22.05 8.48 9.14
N ASP A 596 22.19 9.78 8.88
CA ASP A 596 22.25 10.84 9.89
C ASP A 596 20.87 11.38 10.29
N GLY A 597 19.80 10.89 9.66
CA GLY A 597 18.42 11.27 9.90
C GLY A 597 17.92 12.48 9.12
N ARG A 598 18.72 13.08 8.22
CA ARG A 598 18.16 14.00 7.21
C ARG A 598 17.08 13.29 6.41
N MET A 599 16.04 14.00 5.98
CA MET A 599 14.99 13.43 5.14
C MET A 599 14.83 14.20 3.83
N ASP A 600 14.73 13.46 2.74
CA ASP A 600 14.29 13.95 1.43
C ASP A 600 12.90 13.39 1.14
N LEU A 601 12.04 14.19 0.52
CA LEU A 601 10.67 13.80 0.21
C LEU A 601 10.48 13.65 -1.30
N TYR A 602 9.76 12.63 -1.70
CA TYR A 602 9.30 12.37 -3.05
C TYR A 602 7.77 12.40 -3.04
N PRO A 603 7.17 13.57 -3.33
CA PRO A 603 5.72 13.72 -3.34
C PRO A 603 5.03 12.74 -4.29
N HIS A 604 3.89 12.21 -3.86
CA HIS A 604 3.01 11.46 -4.72
C HIS A 604 2.45 12.38 -5.83
N ALA A 605 2.45 11.93 -7.07
CA ALA A 605 2.08 12.69 -8.26
C ALA A 605 0.57 12.74 -8.52
N GLY A 606 -0.25 12.47 -7.51
CA GLY A 606 -1.71 12.41 -7.65
C GLY A 606 -2.27 11.30 -8.55
N LYS A 607 -1.43 10.38 -9.05
CA LYS A 607 -1.88 9.26 -9.92
C LYS A 607 -2.63 8.19 -9.12
N ARG A 608 -3.57 7.50 -9.75
CA ARG A 608 -4.22 6.34 -9.12
C ARG A 608 -3.52 5.04 -9.50
N PHE A 609 -3.21 4.90 -10.79
CA PHE A 609 -2.50 3.76 -11.34
C PHE A 609 -1.30 4.25 -12.15
N VAL A 610 -0.27 3.44 -12.25
CA VAL A 610 0.90 3.70 -13.11
C VAL A 610 1.14 2.51 -14.02
N SER A 611 1.43 2.79 -15.29
CA SER A 611 1.74 1.79 -16.31
C SER A 611 3.19 1.91 -16.81
N GLY A 612 3.64 0.94 -17.62
CA GLY A 612 5.04 0.77 -18.03
C GLY A 612 5.78 2.07 -18.40
N GLY A 613 6.72 2.48 -17.55
CA GLY A 613 7.55 3.68 -17.73
C GLY A 613 7.13 4.89 -16.90
N GLU A 614 5.98 4.87 -16.25
CA GLU A 614 5.52 5.91 -15.34
C GLU A 614 6.12 5.77 -13.92
N SER A 615 5.94 6.81 -13.10
CA SER A 615 6.38 6.86 -11.70
C SER A 615 5.29 7.56 -10.88
N TYR A 616 5.11 7.15 -9.63
CA TYR A 616 4.25 7.86 -8.67
C TYR A 616 4.91 9.13 -8.14
N TRP A 617 6.22 9.26 -8.30
CA TRP A 617 6.98 10.30 -7.63
C TRP A 617 7.11 11.54 -8.52
N SER A 618 6.66 12.68 -8.00
CA SER A 618 6.92 14.02 -8.50
C SER A 618 8.39 14.43 -8.25
N PRO A 619 8.84 15.60 -8.75
CA PRO A 619 10.17 16.13 -8.38
C PRO A 619 10.36 16.17 -6.86
N TRP A 620 11.50 15.67 -6.41
CA TRP A 620 11.78 15.52 -4.98
C TRP A 620 12.06 16.86 -4.30
N VAL A 621 11.80 16.90 -2.99
CA VAL A 621 12.07 18.03 -2.10
C VAL A 621 13.26 17.66 -1.21
N PRO A 622 14.48 18.13 -1.54
CA PRO A 622 15.68 17.78 -0.78
C PRO A 622 15.69 18.44 0.61
N GLY A 623 16.10 17.68 1.62
CA GLY A 623 16.37 18.16 2.97
C GLY A 623 15.18 18.85 3.62
N PHE A 624 13.95 18.41 3.31
CA PHE A 624 12.73 19.04 3.84
C PHE A 624 12.67 18.99 5.37
N TRP A 625 13.32 17.99 5.97
CA TRP A 625 13.51 17.90 7.41
C TRP A 625 14.93 17.47 7.77
N ARG A 626 15.40 17.96 8.92
CA ARG A 626 16.66 17.54 9.55
C ARG A 626 16.51 17.56 11.07
N PRO A 627 17.25 16.71 11.81
CA PRO A 627 17.24 16.77 13.27
C PRO A 627 17.64 18.16 13.80
N PRO A 628 16.93 18.70 14.80
CA PRO A 628 17.24 20.01 15.36
C PRO A 628 18.65 20.07 15.97
N GLY A 629 19.32 21.21 15.82
CA GLY A 629 20.64 21.42 16.39
C GLY A 629 21.79 20.69 15.67
N GLY A 630 21.54 20.11 14.49
CA GLY A 630 22.57 19.46 13.67
C GLY A 630 23.06 18.12 14.24
N VAL A 631 22.30 17.53 15.16
CA VAL A 631 22.60 16.20 15.71
C VAL A 631 22.36 15.12 14.65
N GLN A 632 23.21 14.09 14.64
CA GLN A 632 23.00 12.90 13.80
C GLN A 632 22.17 11.88 14.57
N VAL A 633 21.15 11.33 13.92
CA VAL A 633 20.25 10.35 14.51
C VAL A 633 20.17 9.13 13.62
N ASP A 634 20.19 7.94 14.22
CA ASP A 634 20.03 6.69 13.48
C ASP A 634 18.62 6.66 12.84
N ARG A 635 18.56 6.47 11.52
CA ARG A 635 17.32 6.40 10.72
C ARG A 635 16.30 5.39 11.22
N ARG A 636 16.76 4.35 11.93
CA ARG A 636 15.88 3.32 12.52
C ARG A 636 14.95 3.90 13.58
N ASN A 637 15.37 4.99 14.22
CA ASN A 637 14.67 5.63 15.33
C ASN A 637 13.79 6.82 14.91
N LEU A 638 13.67 7.05 13.60
CA LEU A 638 12.77 8.04 13.02
C LEU A 638 11.53 7.33 12.50
N HIS A 639 10.36 7.80 12.89
CA HIS A 639 9.07 7.22 12.51
C HIS A 639 8.20 8.28 11.84
N LEU A 640 7.32 7.83 10.95
CA LEU A 640 6.31 8.65 10.30
C LEU A 640 4.95 8.07 10.66
N ALA A 641 4.06 8.88 11.22
CA ALA A 641 2.67 8.54 11.50
C ALA A 641 1.89 9.82 11.82
N ASP A 642 0.58 9.80 11.65
CA ASP A 642 -0.30 10.92 11.97
C ASP A 642 -0.43 11.08 13.49
N TRP A 643 0.21 12.10 14.07
CA TRP A 643 0.21 12.32 15.50
C TRP A 643 -1.01 13.14 15.95
N ASP A 644 -1.41 14.15 15.17
CA ASP A 644 -2.47 15.11 15.56
C ASP A 644 -3.84 14.86 14.92
N GLY A 645 -3.94 13.86 14.04
CA GLY A 645 -5.18 13.37 13.43
C GLY A 645 -5.63 14.18 12.21
N ASP A 646 -4.73 14.95 11.60
CA ASP A 646 -5.04 15.78 10.42
C ASP A 646 -5.02 15.01 9.09
N GLY A 647 -4.74 13.71 9.14
CA GLY A 647 -4.63 12.81 7.98
C GLY A 647 -3.26 12.83 7.32
N ALA A 648 -2.34 13.68 7.77
CA ALA A 648 -0.97 13.71 7.31
C ALA A 648 -0.01 13.13 8.36
N CYS A 649 1.10 12.57 7.88
CA CYS A 649 2.10 12.03 8.78
C CYS A 649 3.03 13.12 9.32
N ASP A 650 3.34 12.96 10.59
CA ASP A 650 4.31 13.72 11.37
C ASP A 650 5.61 12.93 11.52
N ILE A 651 6.63 13.59 12.09
CA ILE A 651 7.93 12.97 12.35
C ILE A 651 8.11 12.76 13.84
N MET A 652 8.42 11.52 14.23
CA MET A 652 8.76 11.17 15.61
C MET A 652 10.17 10.64 15.69
N TRP A 653 10.96 11.21 16.60
CA TRP A 653 12.29 10.74 16.92
C TRP A 653 12.28 10.05 18.30
N VAL A 654 12.55 8.74 18.31
CA VAL A 654 12.70 7.92 19.52
C VAL A 654 14.17 7.89 19.96
N ASP A 655 14.44 8.14 21.25
CA ASP A 655 15.79 8.12 21.81
C ASP A 655 16.04 6.83 22.62
N PRO A 656 16.70 5.80 22.05
CA PRO A 656 16.93 4.54 22.74
C PRO A 656 17.86 4.65 23.96
N ASN A 657 18.65 5.71 24.05
CA ASN A 657 19.54 5.97 25.19
C ASN A 657 18.80 6.60 26.38
N ARG A 658 17.58 7.11 26.16
CA ARG A 658 16.72 7.70 27.20
C ARG A 658 15.39 6.97 27.33
N ASN A 659 15.46 5.65 27.52
CA ASN A 659 14.30 4.76 27.68
C ASN A 659 13.25 4.90 26.57
N ASN A 660 13.71 5.11 25.34
CA ASN A 660 12.87 5.29 24.15
C ASN A 660 11.85 6.43 24.27
N ARG A 661 12.24 7.54 24.92
CA ARG A 661 11.46 8.78 24.91
C ARG A 661 11.36 9.34 23.51
N VAL A 662 10.21 9.96 23.21
CA VAL A 662 9.91 10.51 21.89
C VAL A 662 10.03 12.03 21.87
N ARG A 663 10.48 12.58 20.74
CA ARG A 663 10.29 13.98 20.33
C ARG A 663 9.42 13.99 19.09
N VAL A 664 8.50 14.94 19.01
CA VAL A 664 7.46 14.97 17.97
C VAL A 664 7.55 16.28 17.19
N PHE A 665 7.48 16.18 15.87
CA PHE A 665 7.56 17.29 14.94
C PHE A 665 6.33 17.28 14.02
N ILE A 666 5.39 18.18 14.28
CA ILE A 666 4.14 18.28 13.56
C ILE A 666 4.36 18.90 12.19
N ASN A 667 3.97 18.18 11.15
CA ASN A 667 4.03 18.58 9.77
C ASN A 667 2.92 19.57 9.43
N LYS A 668 3.28 20.84 9.17
CA LYS A 668 2.30 21.89 8.87
C LYS A 668 1.95 22.00 7.38
N TYR A 669 2.48 21.12 6.52
CA TYR A 669 2.22 21.19 5.08
C TYR A 669 0.73 21.13 4.70
N PRO A 670 -0.12 20.26 5.29
CA PRO A 670 -1.53 20.16 4.90
C PRO A 670 -2.29 21.48 5.00
N ARG A 671 -1.98 22.27 6.04
CA ARG A 671 -2.58 23.58 6.30
C ARG A 671 -1.86 24.72 5.57
N ASP A 672 -0.54 24.78 5.70
CA ASP A 672 0.25 25.96 5.29
C ASP A 672 0.75 25.85 3.84
N LYS A 673 0.60 24.68 3.21
CA LYS A 673 1.13 24.32 1.88
C LYS A 673 2.63 24.60 1.74
N ARG A 674 3.36 24.54 2.87
CA ARG A 674 4.81 24.76 2.98
C ARG A 674 5.41 23.70 3.91
N TRP A 675 6.55 23.13 3.50
CA TRP A 675 7.29 22.14 4.30
C TRP A 675 7.89 22.79 5.54
N VAL A 676 7.16 22.71 6.65
CA VAL A 676 7.56 23.16 7.97
C VAL A 676 7.13 22.09 8.96
N CYS A 677 8.08 21.59 9.75
CA CYS A 677 7.79 20.73 10.89
C CYS A 677 8.07 21.48 12.19
N GLU A 678 7.07 21.57 13.05
CA GLU A 678 7.14 22.27 14.34
C GLU A 678 7.32 21.26 15.48
N GLU A 679 8.37 21.41 16.28
CA GLU A 679 8.55 20.56 17.44
C GLU A 679 7.53 20.90 18.54
N ILE A 680 6.82 19.89 19.03
CA ILE A 680 5.90 20.01 20.16
C ILE A 680 6.42 19.25 21.38
N ALA A 681 5.90 19.61 22.55
CA ALA A 681 6.16 18.85 23.76
C ALA A 681 5.47 17.47 23.66
N ALA A 682 6.25 16.40 23.77
CA ALA A 682 5.73 15.05 23.82
C ALA A 682 5.38 14.64 25.27
N PRO A 683 4.33 13.82 25.48
CA PRO A 683 4.03 13.22 26.77
C PRO A 683 5.14 12.24 27.20
N ASP A 684 5.15 11.84 28.48
CA ASP A 684 6.16 10.92 29.02
C ASP A 684 5.92 9.46 28.59
N LEU A 685 6.16 9.20 27.30
CA LEU A 685 6.13 7.87 26.69
C LEU A 685 7.50 7.21 26.83
N GLN A 686 7.52 6.00 27.38
CA GLN A 686 8.75 5.25 27.65
C GLN A 686 8.55 3.78 27.32
N CYS A 687 9.62 3.12 26.89
CA CYS A 687 9.68 1.68 26.66
C CYS A 687 11.01 1.15 27.16
N ASN A 688 10.99 0.10 27.99
CA ASN A 688 12.22 -0.46 28.55
C ASN A 688 12.91 -1.46 27.62
N ALA A 689 12.20 -1.96 26.60
CA ALA A 689 12.80 -2.83 25.60
C ALA A 689 13.88 -2.07 24.82
N LYS A 690 14.97 -2.76 24.47
CA LYS A 690 16.09 -2.18 23.72
C LYS A 690 16.04 -2.62 22.28
N ASP A 691 16.47 -1.77 21.36
CA ASP A 691 16.66 -2.14 19.96
C ASP A 691 17.75 -3.20 19.83
N GLY A 692 17.60 -4.06 18.83
CA GLY A 692 18.68 -4.96 18.42
C GLY A 692 19.50 -4.37 17.27
N ILE A 693 20.22 -5.24 16.57
CA ILE A 693 21.20 -4.85 15.54
C ILE A 693 20.53 -4.68 14.17
N GLY A 694 19.54 -5.52 13.87
CA GLY A 694 18.85 -5.51 12.59
C GLY A 694 18.18 -4.17 12.27
N ILE A 695 18.02 -3.87 10.97
CA ILE A 695 17.43 -2.60 10.53
C ILE A 695 15.96 -2.42 10.94
N HIS A 696 15.24 -3.53 11.11
CA HIS A 696 13.84 -3.55 11.51
C HIS A 696 13.62 -3.96 12.97
N ASP A 697 14.70 -4.25 13.69
CA ASP A 697 14.71 -4.74 15.07
C ASP A 697 14.68 -3.56 16.06
N VAL A 698 13.56 -2.83 16.05
CA VAL A 698 13.31 -1.65 16.88
C VAL A 698 12.26 -1.94 17.95
N ALA A 699 12.48 -1.42 19.15
CA ALA A 699 11.63 -1.63 20.30
C ALA A 699 10.34 -0.79 20.26
N VAL A 700 10.34 0.33 19.53
CA VAL A 700 9.20 1.24 19.43
C VAL A 700 8.69 1.33 18.00
N ARG A 701 7.37 1.33 17.85
CA ARG A 701 6.66 1.64 16.60
C ARG A 701 5.42 2.48 16.89
N PHE A 702 4.88 3.07 15.84
CA PHE A 702 3.65 3.85 15.87
C PHE A 702 2.65 3.25 14.88
N ALA A 703 1.38 3.16 15.28
CA ALA A 703 0.29 2.62 14.47
C ALA A 703 -1.06 3.12 14.98
N GLN A 704 -2.07 3.20 14.12
CA GLN A 704 -3.44 3.53 14.50
C GLN A 704 -4.18 2.27 14.96
N ILE A 705 -4.06 1.92 16.24
CA ILE A 705 -4.69 0.70 16.81
C ILE A 705 -6.13 0.98 17.24
N ASN A 706 -6.44 2.22 17.60
CA ASN A 706 -7.75 2.65 18.08
C ASN A 706 -8.44 3.63 17.10
N THR A 707 -9.70 3.99 17.38
CA THR A 707 -10.54 4.78 16.47
C THR A 707 -10.31 6.31 16.55
N SER A 708 -9.27 6.78 17.24
CA SER A 708 -8.96 8.21 17.40
C SER A 708 -8.43 8.87 16.13
N LYS A 709 -8.00 8.07 15.14
CA LYS A 709 -7.25 8.49 13.95
C LYS A 709 -5.84 9.02 14.23
N LYS A 710 -5.35 8.85 15.46
CA LYS A 710 -4.01 9.29 15.87
C LYS A 710 -3.12 8.08 16.13
N ALA A 711 -1.83 8.25 15.93
CA ALA A 711 -0.84 7.23 16.16
C ALA A 711 -0.71 6.86 17.64
N ASP A 712 -0.81 5.56 17.93
CA ASP A 712 -0.56 4.98 19.23
C ASP A 712 0.93 4.62 19.41
N TYR A 713 1.45 4.71 20.64
CA TYR A 713 2.84 4.37 20.95
C TYR A 713 2.97 2.90 21.36
N LEU A 714 3.70 2.12 20.57
CA LEU A 714 3.84 0.67 20.77
C LEU A 714 5.24 0.34 21.30
N CYS A 715 5.30 -0.36 22.43
CA CYS A 715 6.50 -0.95 23.01
C CYS A 715 6.50 -2.46 22.76
N ILE A 716 7.47 -2.94 21.96
CA ILE A 716 7.51 -4.29 21.41
C ILE A 716 8.73 -5.05 21.96
N ASN A 717 8.45 -6.15 22.65
CA ASN A 717 9.47 -7.06 23.14
C ASN A 717 10.05 -7.93 22.01
N PRO A 718 11.26 -8.48 22.15
CA PRO A 718 11.86 -9.35 21.13
C PRO A 718 10.96 -10.51 20.68
N ASP A 719 10.21 -11.11 21.60
CA ASP A 719 9.29 -12.24 21.38
C ASP A 719 7.94 -11.88 20.72
N GLY A 720 7.77 -10.61 20.33
CA GLY A 720 6.56 -10.11 19.66
C GLY A 720 5.41 -9.77 20.60
N LEU A 721 5.62 -9.74 21.92
CA LEU A 721 4.66 -9.14 22.86
C LEU A 721 4.62 -7.63 22.62
N VAL A 722 3.41 -7.09 22.45
CA VAL A 722 3.19 -5.65 22.23
C VAL A 722 2.41 -5.07 23.39
N ARG A 723 2.96 -4.02 24.01
CA ARG A 723 2.23 -3.12 24.90
C ARG A 723 2.05 -1.77 24.22
N ALA A 724 0.93 -1.09 24.47
CA ALA A 724 0.65 0.19 23.84
C ALA A 724 0.16 1.24 24.85
N ARG A 725 0.58 2.49 24.66
CA ARG A 725 -0.05 3.68 25.23
C ARG A 725 -0.98 4.24 24.14
N MET A 726 -2.28 4.32 24.42
CA MET A 726 -3.25 4.73 23.40
C MET A 726 -3.45 6.24 23.39
N HIS A 727 -3.43 6.84 22.20
CA HIS A 727 -3.70 8.25 21.97
C HIS A 727 -5.20 8.45 21.74
N GLY A 728 -5.85 9.20 22.64
CA GLY A 728 -7.27 9.49 22.61
C GLY A 728 -7.61 10.64 21.65
N ALA A 729 -8.89 10.70 21.26
CA ALA A 729 -9.39 11.80 20.44
C ALA A 729 -9.28 13.18 21.14
N ASP A 730 -9.24 13.18 22.47
CA ASP A 730 -9.09 14.34 23.36
C ASP A 730 -7.64 14.75 23.62
N ASP A 731 -6.67 14.24 22.83
CA ASP A 731 -5.22 14.37 23.04
C ASP A 731 -4.71 13.73 24.36
N GLY A 732 -5.58 13.01 25.06
CA GLY A 732 -5.25 12.26 26.26
C GLY A 732 -4.51 10.96 25.93
N TRP A 733 -3.68 10.49 26.87
CA TRP A 733 -2.98 9.21 26.75
C TRP A 733 -3.42 8.24 27.84
N SER A 734 -3.86 7.05 27.43
CA SER A 734 -4.26 5.99 28.37
C SER A 734 -3.12 5.00 28.65
N ASP A 735 -3.35 4.12 29.63
CA ASP A 735 -2.29 3.30 30.22
C ASP A 735 -1.62 2.29 29.29
N MET A 736 -0.35 1.99 29.61
CA MET A 736 0.44 1.00 28.86
C MET A 736 -0.11 -0.40 29.13
N MET A 737 -0.92 -0.92 28.21
CA MET A 737 -1.58 -2.21 28.34
C MET A 737 -1.09 -3.20 27.30
N GLN A 738 -1.12 -4.50 27.63
CA GLN A 738 -0.79 -5.54 26.66
C GLN A 738 -1.89 -5.59 25.59
N ILE A 739 -1.51 -5.32 24.33
CA ILE A 739 -2.44 -5.40 23.21
C ILE A 739 -2.18 -6.62 22.34
N LYS A 740 -1.00 -7.23 22.40
CA LYS A 740 -0.71 -8.50 21.75
C LYS A 740 0.16 -9.35 22.68
N ARG A 741 -0.19 -10.63 22.84
CA ARG A 741 0.63 -11.59 23.59
C ARG A 741 1.88 -12.00 22.80
N ALA A 742 2.88 -12.50 23.52
CA ALA A 742 3.98 -13.24 22.91
C ALA A 742 3.46 -14.51 22.22
N ASP A 743 3.93 -14.75 21.00
CA ASP A 743 3.59 -15.94 20.20
C ASP A 743 4.79 -16.45 19.36
N GLY A 744 6.00 -16.02 19.73
CA GLY A 744 7.25 -16.41 19.05
C GLY A 744 7.51 -15.66 17.74
N ALA A 745 6.66 -14.69 17.39
CA ALA A 745 6.90 -13.80 16.26
C ALA A 745 7.97 -12.76 16.61
N ASP A 746 9.18 -12.94 16.10
CA ASP A 746 10.27 -11.97 16.22
C ASP A 746 9.81 -10.55 15.83
N ARG A 747 10.00 -9.58 16.71
CA ARG A 747 9.58 -8.19 16.46
C ARG A 747 10.21 -7.57 15.20
N ALA A 748 11.39 -8.04 14.79
CA ALA A 748 12.06 -7.56 13.58
C ALA A 748 11.19 -7.81 12.32
N ASN A 749 10.30 -8.81 12.40
CA ASN A 749 9.41 -9.23 11.33
C ASN A 749 8.01 -8.58 11.40
N LEU A 750 7.71 -7.79 12.44
CA LEU A 750 6.40 -7.15 12.60
C LEU A 750 6.32 -5.80 11.87
N ARG A 751 5.22 -5.60 11.13
CA ARG A 751 4.80 -4.33 10.51
C ARG A 751 3.34 -4.05 10.88
N PHE A 752 2.92 -2.82 10.67
CA PHE A 752 1.60 -2.32 10.98
C PHE A 752 1.10 -1.53 9.78
N ALA A 753 -0.10 -1.85 9.31
CA ALA A 753 -0.81 -1.12 8.26
C ALA A 753 -2.26 -1.64 8.19
N ASP A 754 -3.20 -0.82 7.73
CA ASP A 754 -4.55 -1.26 7.42
C ASP A 754 -4.57 -2.22 6.21
N VAL A 755 -4.72 -3.52 6.47
CA VAL A 755 -4.71 -4.55 5.41
C VAL A 755 -6.12 -4.77 4.87
N ASN A 756 -7.12 -4.72 5.73
CA ASN A 756 -8.48 -5.11 5.37
C ASN A 756 -9.34 -3.93 4.88
N GLY A 757 -8.89 -2.69 5.11
CA GLY A 757 -9.49 -1.42 4.72
C GLY A 757 -10.37 -0.77 5.79
N ASP A 758 -10.46 -1.32 7.00
CA ASP A 758 -11.39 -0.88 8.07
C ASP A 758 -10.98 0.41 8.80
N GLY A 759 -9.84 0.99 8.41
CA GLY A 759 -9.29 2.20 9.00
C GLY A 759 -8.52 1.97 10.30
N LEU A 760 -8.25 0.72 10.68
CA LEU A 760 -7.39 0.36 11.81
C LEU A 760 -6.16 -0.40 11.30
N ASP A 761 -5.00 -0.13 11.90
CA ASP A 761 -3.79 -0.85 11.53
C ASP A 761 -3.85 -2.31 12.04
N ASP A 762 -3.60 -3.22 11.11
CA ASP A 762 -3.46 -4.65 11.35
C ASP A 762 -1.99 -5.01 11.65
N ILE A 763 -1.76 -6.15 12.28
CA ILE A 763 -0.39 -6.65 12.53
C ILE A 763 0.01 -7.61 11.43
N ILE A 764 1.10 -7.27 10.75
CA ILE A 764 1.67 -8.04 9.65
C ILE A 764 2.96 -8.69 10.15
N TRP A 765 3.06 -10.01 10.10
CA TRP A 765 4.33 -10.72 10.26
C TRP A 765 4.86 -11.10 8.89
N VAL A 766 6.08 -10.67 8.60
CA VAL A 766 6.75 -10.91 7.31
C VAL A 766 7.80 -11.98 7.50
N ASP A 767 7.72 -13.06 6.73
CA ASP A 767 8.78 -14.04 6.70
C ASP A 767 10.07 -13.41 6.15
N LYS A 768 11.16 -13.52 6.92
CA LYS A 768 12.43 -12.84 6.63
C LYS A 768 13.00 -13.24 5.26
N PHE A 769 12.73 -14.45 4.78
CA PHE A 769 13.41 -15.03 3.61
C PHE A 769 12.55 -14.98 2.36
N THR A 770 11.32 -15.46 2.47
CA THR A 770 10.38 -15.54 1.35
C THR A 770 9.68 -14.22 1.09
N GLY A 771 9.58 -13.36 2.13
CA GLY A 771 8.78 -12.14 2.12
C GLY A 771 7.28 -12.38 2.15
N ASP A 772 6.83 -13.64 2.26
CA ASP A 772 5.43 -13.96 2.45
C ASP A 772 4.98 -13.38 3.79
N ALA A 773 3.76 -12.85 3.86
CA ALA A 773 3.28 -12.20 5.07
C ALA A 773 1.93 -12.75 5.54
N SER A 774 1.86 -13.05 6.84
CA SER A 774 0.66 -13.42 7.57
C SER A 774 0.13 -12.23 8.36
N VAL A 775 -1.18 -12.14 8.51
CA VAL A 775 -1.82 -10.97 9.12
C VAL A 775 -2.71 -11.39 10.30
N TRP A 776 -2.65 -10.61 11.37
CA TRP A 776 -3.61 -10.60 12.45
C TRP A 776 -4.45 -9.34 12.32
N TYR A 777 -5.73 -9.53 12.01
CA TYR A 777 -6.66 -8.45 11.81
C TYR A 777 -7.12 -7.86 13.13
N ASN A 778 -7.12 -6.53 13.22
CA ASN A 778 -7.54 -5.78 14.39
C ASN A 778 -9.06 -5.87 14.57
N GLY A 779 -9.51 -6.65 15.56
CA GLY A 779 -10.93 -6.77 15.90
C GLY A 779 -11.41 -5.71 16.90
N GLY A 780 -10.57 -4.72 17.22
CA GLY A 780 -10.86 -3.69 18.20
C GLY A 780 -10.66 -4.13 19.66
N ARG A 781 -11.08 -3.25 20.57
CA ARG A 781 -10.87 -3.40 22.01
C ARG A 781 -11.77 -4.51 22.60
N HIS A 782 -11.18 -5.37 23.42
CA HIS A 782 -11.86 -6.43 24.15
C HIS A 782 -12.20 -5.99 25.58
N ALA A 783 -13.44 -6.23 26.02
CA ALA A 783 -13.92 -5.78 27.34
C ALA A 783 -13.29 -6.52 28.53
N ASN A 784 -12.83 -7.77 28.34
CA ASN A 784 -12.25 -8.59 29.40
C ASN A 784 -10.88 -9.18 28.99
N PRO A 785 -9.76 -8.51 29.30
CA PRO A 785 -8.42 -8.95 28.90
C PRO A 785 -8.05 -10.33 29.46
N SER A 786 -8.49 -10.67 30.67
CA SER A 786 -8.22 -11.99 31.28
C SER A 786 -8.81 -13.14 30.46
N ALA A 787 -9.96 -12.92 29.81
CA ALA A 787 -10.57 -13.88 28.89
C ALA A 787 -9.89 -13.91 27.51
N ASN A 788 -9.01 -12.96 27.20
CA ASN A 788 -8.26 -12.84 25.95
C ASN A 788 -6.74 -12.93 26.18
N SER A 789 -6.32 -13.84 27.08
CA SER A 789 -4.90 -14.10 27.40
C SER A 789 -4.11 -12.84 27.82
N GLY A 790 -4.77 -11.94 28.56
CA GLY A 790 -4.21 -10.66 29.00
C GLY A 790 -4.22 -9.56 27.93
N SER A 791 -4.63 -9.85 26.70
CA SER A 791 -4.70 -8.87 25.61
C SER A 791 -5.98 -8.03 25.72
N TYR A 792 -5.81 -6.72 25.67
CA TYR A 792 -6.93 -5.78 25.59
C TYR A 792 -7.49 -5.60 24.19
N TYR A 793 -6.88 -6.19 23.15
CA TYR A 793 -7.34 -6.12 21.77
C TYR A 793 -7.51 -7.51 21.16
N ILE A 794 -8.52 -7.63 20.30
CA ILE A 794 -8.81 -8.85 19.55
C ILE A 794 -7.92 -8.87 18.31
N TRP A 795 -7.18 -9.95 18.13
CA TRP A 795 -6.34 -10.16 16.96
C TRP A 795 -6.75 -11.45 16.27
N ARG A 796 -7.51 -11.33 15.18
CA ARG A 796 -7.97 -12.49 14.41
C ARG A 796 -6.90 -12.84 13.38
N LYS A 797 -6.22 -13.97 13.56
CA LYS A 797 -5.26 -14.46 12.57
C LYS A 797 -5.97 -14.91 11.30
N GLY A 798 -5.50 -14.45 10.13
CA GLY A 798 -5.97 -14.93 8.83
C GLY A 798 -5.69 -16.43 8.62
N SER A 799 -6.44 -17.07 7.72
CA SER A 799 -6.34 -18.51 7.44
C SER A 799 -5.09 -18.93 6.66
N GLY A 800 -4.27 -17.97 6.21
CA GLY A 800 -3.04 -18.20 5.46
C GLY A 800 -2.28 -16.89 5.23
N ASN A 801 -1.35 -16.90 4.27
CA ASN A 801 -0.62 -15.69 3.88
C ASN A 801 -1.57 -14.69 3.20
N ALA A 802 -1.53 -13.45 3.66
CA ALA A 802 -2.23 -12.31 3.06
C ALA A 802 -1.47 -11.77 1.85
N TYR A 803 -0.13 -11.83 1.90
CA TYR A 803 0.75 -11.35 0.83
C TYR A 803 1.71 -12.46 0.40
N GLY A 804 1.90 -12.61 -0.90
CA GLY A 804 2.96 -13.43 -1.48
C GLY A 804 4.19 -12.56 -1.70
N GLY A 805 5.28 -12.83 -1.00
CA GLY A 805 6.48 -12.00 -1.10
C GLY A 805 7.19 -12.23 -2.42
N SER A 806 7.45 -11.19 -3.21
CA SER A 806 8.28 -11.32 -4.42
C SER A 806 9.78 -11.23 -4.12
N TYR A 807 10.14 -10.67 -2.96
CA TYR A 807 11.50 -10.36 -2.51
C TYR A 807 11.68 -10.71 -1.04
N ALA A 808 12.92 -10.64 -0.53
CA ALA A 808 13.19 -10.91 0.88
C ALA A 808 12.33 -10.04 1.81
N GLY A 809 11.91 -10.56 2.97
CA GLY A 809 10.99 -9.88 3.88
C GLY A 809 11.46 -8.51 4.36
N THR A 810 12.78 -8.32 4.45
CA THR A 810 13.37 -7.02 4.81
C THR A 810 13.18 -5.92 3.74
N CYS A 811 12.74 -6.28 2.53
CA CYS A 811 12.47 -5.38 1.40
C CYS A 811 10.99 -5.18 1.11
N GLN A 812 10.10 -5.69 1.98
CA GLN A 812 8.66 -5.56 1.84
C GLN A 812 8.16 -4.36 2.63
N ASN A 813 7.42 -3.49 1.97
CA ASN A 813 6.72 -2.35 2.56
C ASN A 813 5.22 -2.49 2.27
N PHE A 814 4.40 -2.02 3.19
CA PHE A 814 2.94 -2.07 3.12
C PHE A 814 2.43 -0.64 3.14
N VAL A 815 1.87 -0.18 2.02
CA VAL A 815 1.68 1.25 1.73
C VAL A 815 0.34 1.46 1.03
N ASN A 816 -0.20 2.68 1.01
CA ASN A 816 -1.37 3.00 0.17
C ASN A 816 -0.90 3.88 -1.00
N LEU A 817 -0.81 3.35 -2.22
CA LEU A 817 -0.39 4.14 -3.40
C LEU A 817 -1.54 4.39 -4.38
N ASP A 818 -2.50 3.49 -4.49
CA ASP A 818 -3.59 3.58 -5.46
C ASP A 818 -4.87 4.20 -4.88
N SER A 819 -4.81 4.76 -3.68
CA SER A 819 -5.97 5.30 -2.93
C SER A 819 -7.04 4.27 -2.59
N ASN A 820 -6.71 2.97 -2.64
CA ASN A 820 -7.43 1.96 -1.89
C ASN A 820 -6.99 2.07 -0.42
N PRO A 821 -7.91 2.14 0.56
CA PRO A 821 -7.52 2.16 1.98
C PRO A 821 -6.72 0.91 2.41
N ARG A 822 -6.74 -0.17 1.62
CA ARG A 822 -6.00 -1.40 1.88
C ARG A 822 -4.53 -1.29 1.47
N ALA A 823 -3.62 -1.66 2.37
CA ALA A 823 -2.18 -1.53 2.18
C ALA A 823 -1.59 -2.41 1.05
N ASP A 824 -1.24 -1.83 -0.09
CA ASP A 824 -0.49 -2.44 -1.19
C ASP A 824 0.83 -3.07 -0.77
N LEU A 825 1.30 -4.05 -1.56
CA LEU A 825 2.64 -4.60 -1.40
C LEU A 825 3.62 -3.80 -2.26
N HIS A 826 4.54 -3.08 -1.63
CA HIS A 826 5.60 -2.34 -2.30
C HIS A 826 6.95 -2.96 -1.97
N SER A 827 7.57 -3.62 -2.96
CA SER A 827 8.75 -4.44 -2.75
C SER A 827 9.99 -3.87 -3.41
N ILE A 828 11.06 -3.68 -2.63
CA ILE A 828 12.36 -3.27 -3.15
C ILE A 828 13.02 -4.46 -3.85
N MET A 829 13.32 -4.29 -5.14
CA MET A 829 13.87 -5.33 -6.00
C MET A 829 15.38 -5.53 -5.78
N GLY A 830 16.10 -4.44 -5.53
CA GLY A 830 17.56 -4.42 -5.56
C GLY A 830 18.16 -3.70 -4.35
N THR A 831 19.05 -4.41 -3.64
CA THR A 831 19.84 -3.89 -2.49
C THR A 831 20.58 -2.58 -2.81
N TRP A 832 21.10 -2.47 -4.03
CA TRP A 832 22.03 -1.40 -4.44
C TRP A 832 21.43 -0.37 -5.38
N THR A 833 20.17 -0.55 -5.80
CA THR A 833 19.54 0.34 -6.80
C THR A 833 18.31 1.03 -6.26
N ASN A 834 17.77 0.53 -5.14
CA ASN A 834 16.53 1.00 -4.56
C ASN A 834 15.33 1.06 -5.53
N ASN A 835 15.34 0.19 -6.54
CA ASN A 835 14.21 0.03 -7.45
C ASN A 835 13.12 -0.77 -6.75
N ALA A 836 11.85 -0.42 -6.98
CA ALA A 836 10.72 -1.12 -6.36
C ALA A 836 9.53 -1.27 -7.30
N GLU A 837 8.84 -2.39 -7.14
CA GLU A 837 7.58 -2.70 -7.81
C GLU A 837 6.44 -2.82 -6.81
N THR A 838 5.23 -2.56 -7.30
CA THR A 838 4.02 -2.52 -6.47
C THR A 838 2.99 -3.52 -6.98
N TRP A 839 2.30 -4.18 -6.05
CA TRP A 839 1.06 -4.89 -6.31
C TRP A 839 -0.06 -4.23 -5.52
N TYR A 840 -1.05 -3.72 -6.25
CA TYR A 840 -2.22 -3.12 -5.65
C TYR A 840 -3.08 -4.16 -4.98
N SER A 841 -3.66 -3.73 -3.88
CA SER A 841 -4.70 -4.47 -3.19
C SER A 841 -5.97 -4.35 -4.01
N PRO A 842 -6.60 -5.45 -4.43
CA PRO A 842 -7.93 -5.35 -5.03
C PRO A 842 -8.91 -4.73 -4.02
N THR A 843 -10.01 -4.18 -4.48
CA THR A 843 -11.09 -3.74 -3.58
C THR A 843 -11.79 -4.95 -2.93
N CYS A 844 -12.49 -4.70 -1.82
CA CYS A 844 -13.16 -5.74 -1.08
C CYS A 844 -14.50 -6.10 -1.66
N GLY A 845 -14.54 -7.26 -2.32
CA GLY A 845 -15.71 -7.62 -3.11
C GLY A 845 -15.95 -6.60 -4.22
N PHE A 846 -17.09 -6.75 -4.86
CA PHE A 846 -17.50 -5.95 -6.00
C PHE A 846 -18.05 -4.61 -5.52
N PHE A 847 -17.19 -3.61 -5.38
CA PHE A 847 -17.66 -2.25 -5.15
C PHE A 847 -18.33 -1.75 -6.43
N ASP A 848 -19.62 -1.47 -6.33
CA ASP A 848 -20.49 -1.04 -7.42
C ASP A 848 -20.68 0.47 -7.29
N ASN A 849 -20.00 1.24 -8.13
CA ASN A 849 -20.11 2.69 -8.15
C ASN A 849 -21.50 3.08 -8.65
N ARG A 850 -22.38 3.52 -7.75
CA ARG A 850 -23.75 3.93 -8.11
C ARG A 850 -23.94 5.44 -8.10
N GLY A 851 -24.93 5.87 -8.88
CA GLY A 851 -25.46 7.23 -8.88
C GLY A 851 -25.25 7.95 -10.21
N ASP A 852 -25.93 9.07 -10.39
CA ASP A 852 -25.78 9.93 -11.56
C ASP A 852 -24.66 10.96 -11.37
N ASP A 853 -24.12 11.41 -12.51
CA ASP A 853 -23.12 12.48 -12.57
C ASP A 853 -23.75 13.83 -12.15
N GLU A 854 -22.93 14.77 -11.67
CA GLU A 854 -23.39 16.10 -11.28
C GLU A 854 -24.03 16.83 -12.49
N GLY A 855 -25.17 17.50 -12.26
CA GLY A 855 -25.88 18.28 -13.30
C GLY A 855 -27.04 17.58 -14.01
N GLY A 856 -27.39 16.36 -13.60
CA GLY A 856 -28.59 15.63 -14.02
C GLY A 856 -28.48 14.93 -15.39
N VAL A 857 -29.55 14.23 -15.79
CA VAL A 857 -29.61 13.51 -17.08
C VAL A 857 -29.78 14.50 -18.24
N ARG A 858 -28.80 14.59 -19.14
CA ARG A 858 -28.80 15.47 -20.31
C ARG A 858 -28.49 14.68 -21.59
N ASP A 859 -29.02 15.14 -22.72
CA ASP A 859 -28.69 14.57 -24.03
C ASP A 859 -27.18 14.76 -24.31
N PRO A 860 -26.40 13.68 -24.45
CA PRO A 860 -24.98 13.80 -24.79
C PRO A 860 -24.74 14.22 -26.25
N GLN A 861 -25.78 14.35 -27.09
CA GLN A 861 -25.72 14.74 -28.50
C GLN A 861 -24.78 13.86 -29.32
N LEU A 862 -24.93 12.53 -29.21
CA LEU A 862 -24.02 11.59 -29.87
C LEU A 862 -24.04 11.76 -31.40
N PRO A 863 -22.88 11.73 -32.08
CA PRO A 863 -22.82 11.81 -33.54
C PRO A 863 -23.51 10.60 -34.19
N ILE A 864 -24.32 10.82 -35.22
CA ILE A 864 -25.08 9.75 -35.90
C ILE A 864 -24.25 9.12 -37.01
N GLN A 865 -24.04 7.79 -36.94
CA GLN A 865 -23.42 7.03 -38.01
C GLN A 865 -24.37 6.89 -39.21
N PRO A 866 -24.00 7.37 -40.42
CA PRO A 866 -24.81 7.17 -41.62
C PRO A 866 -25.07 5.68 -41.88
N GLY A 867 -26.29 5.32 -42.30
CA GLY A 867 -26.67 3.91 -42.54
C GLY A 867 -27.00 3.10 -41.28
N ASN A 868 -26.83 3.68 -40.09
CA ASN A 868 -27.22 3.11 -38.81
C ASN A 868 -28.08 4.11 -37.98
N PRO A 869 -29.16 4.69 -38.55
CA PRO A 869 -29.98 5.67 -37.84
C PRO A 869 -30.85 5.01 -36.77
N LEU A 870 -31.13 5.74 -35.69
CA LEU A 870 -32.13 5.33 -34.71
C LEU A 870 -33.53 5.48 -35.35
N THR A 871 -34.20 4.37 -35.66
CA THR A 871 -35.49 4.35 -36.40
C THR A 871 -36.71 4.81 -35.56
N ASN A 872 -36.49 5.26 -34.33
CA ASN A 872 -37.49 5.93 -33.51
C ASN A 872 -36.81 7.09 -32.78
N PRO A 873 -37.30 8.35 -32.91
CA PRO A 873 -36.85 9.41 -32.02
C PRO A 873 -37.09 8.97 -30.56
N ALA A 874 -36.21 9.37 -29.66
CA ALA A 874 -36.56 9.33 -28.23
C ALA A 874 -37.89 10.10 -28.05
N PRO A 875 -38.81 9.62 -27.19
CA PRO A 875 -40.07 10.33 -26.95
C PRO A 875 -39.78 11.81 -26.67
N LYS A 876 -40.40 12.70 -27.45
CA LYS A 876 -40.20 14.14 -27.31
C LYS A 876 -40.92 14.61 -26.04
N CYS A 877 -40.18 15.31 -25.18
CA CYS A 877 -40.68 15.84 -23.92
C CYS A 877 -41.82 16.85 -24.09
N VAL A 878 -42.80 16.84 -23.19
CA VAL A 878 -43.77 17.93 -22.99
C VAL A 878 -43.67 18.39 -21.53
N ALA A 879 -43.32 19.66 -21.28
CA ALA A 879 -43.21 20.21 -19.93
C ALA A 879 -44.59 20.54 -19.33
N ALA A 880 -44.82 20.20 -18.06
CA ALA A 880 -46.04 20.52 -17.32
C ALA A 880 -45.70 21.15 -15.95
N ARG A 881 -46.25 22.33 -15.61
CA ARG A 881 -45.98 23.05 -14.34
C ARG A 881 -46.98 22.73 -13.22
N THR A 882 -46.65 21.92 -12.22
CA THR A 882 -47.54 21.75 -11.05
C THR A 882 -47.15 22.64 -9.87
N TYR A 883 -48.11 23.35 -9.25
CA TYR A 883 -47.93 24.03 -7.95
C TYR A 883 -48.58 23.19 -6.83
N VAL A 884 -47.81 22.83 -5.80
CA VAL A 884 -48.36 22.25 -4.56
C VAL A 884 -47.89 23.10 -3.39
N HIS A 885 -48.84 23.76 -2.71
CA HIS A 885 -48.54 24.81 -1.72
C HIS A 885 -48.63 24.34 -0.25
N SER A 886 -48.47 23.05 0.05
CA SER A 886 -48.48 22.58 1.45
C SER A 886 -47.68 21.30 1.66
N ARG A 887 -46.85 21.28 2.72
CA ARG A 887 -46.13 20.09 3.20
C ARG A 887 -47.15 19.03 3.62
N ILE A 888 -47.10 17.88 2.96
CA ILE A 888 -47.86 16.69 3.35
C ILE A 888 -47.01 15.94 4.39
N LEU A 889 -47.51 15.82 5.63
CA LEU A 889 -46.97 14.90 6.63
C LEU A 889 -47.52 13.49 6.33
N ILE A 890 -46.86 12.74 5.46
CA ILE A 890 -47.12 11.31 5.21
C ILE A 890 -45.81 10.55 5.40
N ASN A 891 -45.82 9.52 6.25
CA ASN A 891 -44.64 8.75 6.64
C ASN A 891 -44.26 7.60 5.67
N ASP A 892 -44.94 7.43 4.54
CA ASP A 892 -44.69 6.35 3.58
C ASP A 892 -44.69 6.80 2.11
N VAL A 893 -43.96 6.05 1.27
CA VAL A 893 -43.68 6.29 -0.15
C VAL A 893 -44.92 6.68 -0.95
N ILE A 894 -44.96 7.93 -1.42
CA ILE A 894 -45.94 8.39 -2.41
C ILE A 894 -45.45 7.96 -3.79
N THR A 895 -46.35 7.38 -4.60
CA THR A 895 -46.06 7.03 -6.00
C THR A 895 -47.05 7.74 -6.90
N MET A 896 -46.55 8.56 -7.82
CA MET A 896 -47.38 9.24 -8.80
C MET A 896 -47.42 8.41 -10.08
N GLU A 897 -48.63 8.17 -10.60
CA GLU A 897 -48.84 7.41 -11.81
C GLU A 897 -49.64 8.24 -12.82
N LEU A 898 -49.13 8.33 -14.04
CA LEU A 898 -49.82 8.98 -15.14
C LEU A 898 -50.49 7.93 -16.02
N TRP A 899 -51.78 8.11 -16.31
CA TRP A 899 -52.55 7.20 -17.15
C TRP A 899 -53.17 7.95 -18.34
N ALA A 900 -53.07 7.38 -19.54
CA ALA A 900 -53.72 7.91 -20.74
C ALA A 900 -54.54 6.80 -21.40
N ALA A 901 -55.81 7.06 -21.69
CA ALA A 901 -56.74 6.08 -22.27
C ALA A 901 -56.74 4.70 -21.55
N GLY A 902 -56.58 4.68 -20.22
CA GLY A 902 -56.55 3.46 -19.41
C GLY A 902 -55.21 2.71 -19.39
N ILE A 903 -54.15 3.26 -19.98
CA ILE A 903 -52.79 2.70 -20.01
C ILE A 903 -51.87 3.53 -19.13
N LYS A 904 -51.07 2.89 -18.27
CA LYS A 904 -50.05 3.56 -17.43
C LYS A 904 -48.88 4.03 -18.31
N VAL A 905 -48.66 5.34 -18.34
CA VAL A 905 -47.68 6.03 -19.19
C VAL A 905 -46.39 6.36 -18.43
N CYS A 906 -46.47 6.67 -17.13
CA CYS A 906 -45.30 7.02 -16.31
C CYS A 906 -45.54 6.69 -14.81
N GLN A 907 -44.48 6.38 -14.07
CA GLN A 907 -44.51 6.16 -12.62
C GLN A 907 -43.23 6.69 -11.93
N ARG A 908 -43.37 7.53 -10.89
CA ARG A 908 -42.25 8.11 -10.11
C ARG A 908 -42.51 8.03 -8.60
N ARG A 909 -41.44 7.91 -7.78
CA ARG A 909 -41.50 8.05 -6.31
C ARG A 909 -41.45 9.53 -5.93
N ALA A 910 -42.33 9.99 -5.03
CA ALA A 910 -42.43 11.41 -4.69
C ALA A 910 -41.36 11.92 -3.69
N ALA A 911 -40.44 11.09 -3.22
CA ALA A 911 -39.31 11.57 -2.40
C ALA A 911 -38.40 12.55 -3.18
N GLU A 912 -38.49 12.57 -4.50
CA GLU A 912 -37.81 13.52 -5.40
C GLU A 912 -38.59 14.84 -5.60
N PHE A 913 -39.81 14.99 -5.06
CA PHE A 913 -40.71 16.13 -5.33
C PHE A 913 -40.67 17.28 -4.30
N PHE A 914 -40.09 17.09 -3.11
CA PHE A 914 -40.32 17.98 -1.96
C PHE A 914 -39.08 18.64 -1.36
N LEU A 915 -38.01 18.84 -2.14
CA LEU A 915 -36.73 19.31 -1.59
C LEU A 915 -36.44 20.81 -1.71
N ASP A 916 -37.09 21.59 -2.57
CA ASP A 916 -36.98 23.06 -2.54
C ASP A 916 -38.24 23.73 -3.12
N ASN A 917 -38.64 24.87 -2.56
CA ASN A 917 -39.96 25.49 -2.74
C ASN A 917 -40.18 26.20 -4.10
N GLU A 918 -39.23 26.15 -5.01
CA GLU A 918 -39.43 26.56 -6.39
C GLU A 918 -38.62 25.64 -7.29
N ASP A 919 -39.26 24.72 -8.00
CA ASP A 919 -38.69 24.23 -9.26
C ASP A 919 -39.71 23.58 -10.18
N TYR A 920 -39.35 23.66 -11.46
CA TYR A 920 -40.10 23.28 -12.65
C TYR A 920 -39.78 21.83 -13.00
N TYR A 921 -40.79 20.98 -13.24
CA TYR A 921 -40.54 19.58 -13.60
C TYR A 921 -41.14 19.19 -14.95
N GLN A 922 -40.33 18.51 -15.76
CA GLN A 922 -40.64 18.06 -17.11
C GLN A 922 -40.94 16.56 -17.09
N TRP A 923 -42.05 16.15 -17.69
CA TRP A 923 -42.46 14.75 -17.75
C TRP A 923 -42.27 14.23 -19.17
N ASP A 924 -41.55 13.13 -19.33
CA ASP A 924 -41.34 12.51 -20.63
C ASP A 924 -42.43 11.47 -20.87
N CYS A 925 -43.39 11.81 -21.73
CA CYS A 925 -44.44 10.90 -22.17
C CYS A 925 -44.30 10.66 -23.68
N PRO A 926 -44.52 9.43 -24.17
CA PRO A 926 -44.61 9.18 -25.61
C PRO A 926 -45.80 9.93 -26.22
N ASP A 927 -45.68 10.31 -27.50
CA ASP A 927 -46.65 11.11 -28.27
C ASP A 927 -48.10 10.66 -28.05
N LEU A 928 -48.86 11.41 -27.25
CA LEU A 928 -50.29 11.20 -27.01
C LEU A 928 -51.10 12.04 -27.99
N GLU A 929 -51.35 11.54 -29.19
CA GLU A 929 -52.35 12.16 -30.06
C GLU A 929 -53.77 11.82 -29.56
N ASN A 930 -54.55 12.85 -29.21
CA ASN A 930 -55.99 12.79 -28.86
C ASN A 930 -56.35 11.81 -27.72
N SER A 931 -55.75 11.97 -26.54
CA SER A 931 -56.07 11.16 -25.36
C SER A 931 -56.66 11.99 -24.22
N GLU A 932 -57.68 11.46 -23.54
CA GLU A 932 -58.09 11.92 -22.20
C GLU A 932 -57.01 11.48 -21.20
N ILE A 933 -56.43 12.44 -20.48
CA ILE A 933 -55.33 12.19 -19.55
C ILE A 933 -55.92 12.13 -18.13
N ILE A 934 -55.72 11.00 -17.46
CA ILE A 934 -56.15 10.76 -16.10
C ILE A 934 -54.90 10.70 -15.22
N TRP A 935 -54.84 11.59 -14.25
CA TRP A 935 -53.80 11.59 -13.23
C TRP A 935 -54.28 10.81 -12.03
N GLU A 936 -53.50 9.82 -11.59
CA GLU A 936 -53.77 9.05 -10.39
C GLU A 936 -52.62 9.23 -9.39
N VAL A 937 -52.93 9.80 -8.23
CA VAL A 937 -51.96 9.90 -7.13
C VAL A 937 -52.28 8.80 -6.13
N GLY A 938 -51.36 7.85 -5.99
CA GLY A 938 -51.41 6.80 -4.98
C GLY A 938 -50.58 7.19 -3.76
N ALA A 939 -51.25 7.41 -2.64
CA ALA A 939 -50.61 7.58 -1.34
C ALA A 939 -50.89 6.36 -0.45
N ARG A 940 -50.01 6.09 0.51
CA ARG A 940 -50.27 5.10 1.56
C ARG A 940 -50.20 5.80 2.91
N GLU A 941 -51.23 5.60 3.71
CA GLU A 941 -51.25 6.05 5.10
C GLU A 941 -51.56 4.84 5.97
N ASN A 942 -50.66 4.54 6.92
CA ASN A 942 -50.78 3.39 7.82
C ASN A 942 -50.99 2.04 7.09
N GLY A 943 -50.30 1.84 5.97
CA GLY A 943 -50.37 0.62 5.17
C GLY A 943 -51.63 0.46 4.30
N LYS A 944 -52.56 1.42 4.30
CA LYS A 944 -53.73 1.43 3.39
C LYS A 944 -53.52 2.39 2.23
N GLN A 945 -53.86 1.93 1.02
CA GLN A 945 -53.73 2.72 -0.21
C GLN A 945 -54.92 3.67 -0.38
N ILE A 946 -54.61 4.95 -0.59
CA ILE A 946 -55.56 6.02 -0.93
C ILE A 946 -55.26 6.45 -2.37
N THR A 947 -56.27 6.46 -3.23
CA THR A 947 -56.15 6.85 -4.65
C THR A 947 -56.99 8.07 -4.92
N ILE A 948 -56.35 9.15 -5.40
CA ILE A 948 -57.03 10.36 -5.85
C ILE A 948 -56.92 10.40 -7.38
N LYS A 949 -58.07 10.54 -8.08
CA LYS A 949 -58.14 10.61 -9.55
C LYS A 949 -58.60 11.99 -10.01
N SER A 950 -57.94 12.56 -11.01
CA SER A 950 -58.36 13.79 -11.69
C SER A 950 -58.21 13.64 -13.21
N THR A 951 -59.18 14.12 -13.96
CA THR A 951 -59.25 13.97 -15.43
C THR A 951 -59.10 15.32 -16.11
N LEU A 952 -58.27 15.41 -17.16
CA LEU A 952 -58.13 16.60 -18.00
C LEU A 952 -58.36 16.25 -19.48
N LEU A 953 -59.12 17.09 -20.20
CA LEU A 953 -59.41 16.92 -21.63
C LEU A 953 -58.56 17.88 -22.49
N TYR A 954 -57.98 17.37 -23.57
CA TYR A 954 -57.12 18.13 -24.51
C TYR A 954 -57.94 18.69 -25.69
N LEU A 955 -57.71 19.96 -26.07
CA LEU A 955 -58.19 20.55 -27.34
C LEU A 955 -57.06 21.36 -28.00
N LEU A 956 -56.78 21.07 -29.27
CA LEU A 956 -55.69 21.60 -30.08
C LEU A 956 -55.77 23.12 -30.29
N GLY A 957 -54.63 23.80 -30.14
CA GLY A 957 -54.37 25.14 -30.66
C GLY A 957 -52.86 25.36 -30.80
N ASP A 958 -52.41 25.65 -32.02
CA ASP A 958 -51.01 25.88 -32.35
C ASP A 958 -50.42 27.08 -31.58
N ALA A 959 -49.13 26.95 -31.24
CA ALA A 959 -48.22 27.93 -30.63
C ALA A 959 -48.33 28.17 -29.10
N GLY A 960 -47.39 27.55 -28.36
CA GLY A 960 -46.66 28.20 -27.25
C GLY A 960 -47.45 28.76 -26.05
N GLY A 961 -48.53 28.11 -25.60
CA GLY A 961 -49.29 28.53 -24.42
C GLY A 961 -48.79 27.94 -23.09
N LEU A 962 -48.56 28.78 -22.07
CA LEU A 962 -48.41 28.39 -20.66
C LEU A 962 -49.77 27.95 -20.09
N PHE A 963 -49.83 26.77 -19.48
CA PHE A 963 -51.04 26.24 -18.82
C PHE A 963 -51.11 26.65 -17.34
N SER A 964 -52.31 26.91 -16.83
CA SER A 964 -52.58 27.11 -15.40
C SER A 964 -53.44 25.97 -14.84
N PHE A 965 -53.09 25.49 -13.65
CA PHE A 965 -53.76 24.38 -12.95
C PHE A 965 -54.81 24.91 -11.98
N PRO A 966 -55.86 24.14 -11.64
CA PRO A 966 -56.73 24.46 -10.51
C PRO A 966 -55.91 24.40 -9.20
N GLN A 967 -56.00 25.43 -8.38
CA GLN A 967 -55.43 25.42 -7.03
C GLN A 967 -56.21 24.44 -6.14
N PHE A 968 -55.52 23.46 -5.55
CA PHE A 968 -56.08 22.61 -4.51
C PHE A 968 -55.76 23.21 -3.14
N SER A 969 -56.79 23.68 -2.43
CA SER A 969 -56.69 23.99 -1.00
C SER A 969 -57.45 22.92 -0.22
N TRP A 970 -56.79 22.29 0.75
CA TRP A 970 -57.47 21.45 1.74
C TRP A 970 -58.17 22.37 2.75
N ALA A 971 -59.41 22.75 2.46
CA ALA A 971 -60.24 23.47 3.41
C ALA A 971 -61.03 22.48 4.28
N ASN A 972 -60.66 22.38 5.56
CA ASN A 972 -61.58 21.93 6.60
C ASN A 972 -62.68 22.99 6.77
N SER A 973 -63.66 23.03 5.86
CA SER A 973 -65.03 23.54 6.08
C SER A 973 -65.84 23.61 4.79
N HIS A 974 -67.12 23.29 4.90
CA HIS A 974 -68.10 23.22 3.82
C HIS A 974 -68.41 24.59 3.21
N ARG A 975 -67.89 24.94 2.01
CA ARG A 975 -68.52 25.78 0.96
C ARG A 975 -67.84 25.58 -0.42
N PRO A 976 -68.57 25.68 -1.57
CA PRO A 976 -67.97 25.56 -2.90
C PRO A 976 -67.21 26.82 -3.32
N CYS A 977 -66.01 26.67 -3.90
CA CYS A 977 -65.16 27.75 -4.40
C CYS A 977 -65.45 28.06 -5.88
N VAL A 978 -65.56 29.34 -6.24
CA VAL A 978 -65.67 29.85 -7.62
C VAL A 978 -64.31 30.44 -8.04
N ALA A 979 -63.77 30.02 -9.19
CA ALA A 979 -62.57 30.63 -9.79
C ALA A 979 -62.96 31.79 -10.73
N LYS A 980 -62.25 32.93 -10.67
CA LYS A 980 -62.35 34.04 -11.64
C LYS A 980 -61.10 34.07 -12.52
N SER A 981 -61.28 34.11 -13.83
CA SER A 981 -60.27 34.36 -14.86
C SER A 981 -60.29 35.83 -15.32
N THR A 982 -59.14 36.41 -15.66
CA THR A 982 -58.98 37.73 -16.32
C THR A 982 -59.16 37.68 -17.84
N SER A 983 -59.54 36.55 -18.43
CA SER A 983 -60.04 36.43 -19.80
C SER A 983 -61.42 35.77 -19.79
N GLY A 984 -62.42 36.44 -20.38
CA GLY A 984 -63.85 36.13 -20.21
C GLY A 984 -64.32 34.83 -20.88
N LEU A 985 -63.96 33.67 -20.33
CA LEU A 985 -64.51 32.38 -20.70
C LEU A 985 -64.91 31.59 -19.43
N VAL A 986 -66.17 31.15 -19.37
CA VAL A 986 -66.73 30.34 -18.27
C VAL A 986 -66.43 28.86 -18.56
N ILE A 987 -65.78 28.16 -17.63
CA ILE A 987 -65.59 26.69 -17.68
C ILE A 987 -66.50 26.04 -16.62
N GLN A 988 -67.17 24.96 -17.04
CA GLN A 988 -68.21 24.17 -16.36
C GLN A 988 -67.67 23.35 -15.16
N GLU A 989 -68.53 23.07 -14.17
CA GLU A 989 -68.23 22.29 -12.95
C GLU A 989 -67.87 20.82 -13.23
N TYR A 990 -66.89 20.28 -12.49
CA TYR A 990 -66.62 18.83 -12.41
C TYR A 990 -66.55 18.39 -10.95
N GLY A 991 -67.31 17.34 -10.61
CA GLY A 991 -67.44 16.79 -9.26
C GLY A 991 -66.32 15.81 -8.91
N THR A 992 -65.77 15.92 -7.71
CA THR A 992 -64.88 14.94 -7.10
C THR A 992 -65.68 13.95 -6.25
N SER A 993 -65.44 12.65 -6.39
CA SER A 993 -65.98 11.62 -5.49
C SER A 993 -64.86 11.04 -4.64
N MET A 994 -64.90 11.25 -3.32
CA MET A 994 -64.09 10.50 -2.37
C MET A 994 -64.80 9.19 -2.04
N GLN A 995 -64.14 8.05 -2.24
CA GLN A 995 -64.63 6.76 -1.75
C GLN A 995 -63.90 6.35 -0.46
N ASN A 996 -64.67 6.26 0.63
CA ASN A 996 -64.41 5.52 1.86
C ASN A 996 -63.04 5.68 2.54
N THR A 997 -62.94 6.61 3.50
CA THR A 997 -62.02 6.49 4.63
C THR A 997 -62.70 6.99 5.92
N ASN A 998 -62.97 6.08 6.85
CA ASN A 998 -63.40 6.38 8.23
C ASN A 998 -62.14 6.53 9.09
N PHE A 999 -61.94 7.67 9.75
CA PHE A 999 -61.05 7.77 10.91
C PHE A 999 -61.62 8.71 11.98
N GLU A 1000 -61.69 8.18 13.21
CA GLU A 1000 -62.11 8.83 14.45
C GLU A 1000 -60.89 9.30 15.27
N THR A 1001 -61.03 10.48 15.93
CA THR A 1001 -60.35 10.96 17.17
C THR A 1001 -58.82 11.17 17.14
N TRP A 1002 -58.23 12.27 17.65
CA TRP A 1002 -58.26 12.81 19.02
C TRP A 1002 -58.09 14.35 19.08
N CYS A 1003 -58.75 14.99 20.05
CA CYS A 1003 -58.55 16.38 20.46
C CYS A 1003 -57.38 16.53 21.45
N GLY A 1004 -56.71 17.69 21.43
CA GLY A 1004 -55.85 18.22 22.51
C GLY A 1004 -55.80 19.75 22.43
N VAL A 1005 -55.96 20.42 23.57
CA VAL A 1005 -56.49 21.79 23.77
C VAL A 1005 -55.39 22.79 24.18
N PHE A 1006 -55.50 24.02 23.65
CA PHE A 1006 -55.07 25.38 24.08
C PHE A 1006 -53.97 25.64 25.13
N GLY A 1007 -53.19 26.70 24.88
CA GLY A 1007 -52.57 27.56 25.89
C GLY A 1007 -51.95 28.82 25.27
N ASP A 1008 -52.59 29.98 25.46
CA ASP A 1008 -52.01 31.32 25.24
C ASP A 1008 -51.11 31.75 26.42
N ASP A 1009 -50.21 32.70 26.13
CA ASP A 1009 -49.43 33.59 27.01
C ASP A 1009 -48.10 33.10 27.64
N GLY A 1010 -46.98 33.44 26.96
CA GLY A 1010 -45.74 33.89 27.61
C GLY A 1010 -44.48 33.00 27.52
N CYS A 1011 -43.48 33.53 26.82
CA CYS A 1011 -42.05 33.13 26.71
C CYS A 1011 -41.59 32.23 25.54
N GLN A 1012 -40.48 32.69 24.96
CA GLN A 1012 -39.85 32.38 23.66
C GLN A 1012 -38.86 31.19 23.73
N ALA A 1013 -38.66 30.54 22.58
CA ALA A 1013 -37.37 30.10 22.02
C ALA A 1013 -37.65 29.66 20.55
N GLU A 1014 -37.27 30.46 19.55
CA GLU A 1014 -35.98 30.57 18.84
C GLU A 1014 -35.79 29.57 17.68
N ASP A 1015 -35.49 30.19 16.54
CA ASP A 1015 -34.94 29.71 15.27
C ASP A 1015 -35.69 28.71 14.38
N SER A 1016 -36.14 29.22 13.22
CA SER A 1016 -35.47 28.88 11.94
C SER A 1016 -35.89 29.80 10.78
N SER A 1017 -34.92 30.61 10.32
CA SER A 1017 -34.69 31.13 8.96
C SER A 1017 -35.87 31.66 8.12
N PHE A 1018 -36.01 32.98 8.09
CA PHE A 1018 -36.42 33.68 6.87
C PHE A 1018 -35.23 33.70 5.89
N GLU A 1019 -35.35 33.05 4.75
CA GLU A 1019 -34.56 33.37 3.55
C GLU A 1019 -35.50 33.53 2.36
N SER A 1020 -35.82 34.78 2.04
CA SER A 1020 -35.93 35.34 0.68
C SER A 1020 -36.55 36.73 0.76
N CYS A 1021 -35.71 37.76 0.80
CA CYS A 1021 -36.13 39.08 0.33
C CYS A 1021 -36.11 39.05 -1.19
N SER A 1022 -37.27 39.18 -1.83
CA SER A 1022 -37.36 39.51 -3.26
C SER A 1022 -37.24 41.03 -3.42
N PHE A 1023 -36.36 41.45 -4.33
CA PHE A 1023 -36.18 42.84 -4.72
C PHE A 1023 -37.31 43.28 -5.68
N THR A 1024 -37.92 44.43 -5.43
CA THR A 1024 -38.75 45.16 -6.42
C THR A 1024 -38.05 46.46 -6.82
N PRO A 1025 -38.02 46.86 -8.11
CA PRO A 1025 -37.25 48.03 -8.58
C PRO A 1025 -37.68 49.41 -8.07
N ASP A 1026 -38.75 49.54 -7.26
CA ASP A 1026 -39.46 50.81 -7.06
C ASP A 1026 -39.15 51.56 -5.74
N SER A 1027 -37.93 51.43 -5.17
CA SER A 1027 -37.66 51.92 -3.80
C SER A 1027 -36.96 53.29 -3.65
N CYS A 1028 -36.32 53.88 -4.69
CA CYS A 1028 -35.91 55.30 -4.68
C CYS A 1028 -36.46 55.94 -5.98
N ASN A 1029 -37.16 57.08 -5.88
CA ASN A 1029 -37.72 57.79 -7.04
C ASN A 1029 -36.74 58.83 -7.60
N ASN A 1030 -36.77 59.04 -8.92
CA ASN A 1030 -36.03 60.05 -9.71
C ASN A 1030 -34.55 59.77 -10.04
N GLY A 1031 -34.22 58.53 -10.42
CA GLY A 1031 -33.03 58.26 -11.25
C GLY A 1031 -31.68 58.36 -10.54
N GLU A 1032 -31.65 58.25 -9.22
CA GLU A 1032 -30.42 58.19 -8.42
C GLU A 1032 -29.92 56.74 -8.25
N SER A 1033 -28.60 56.57 -8.04
CA SER A 1033 -27.96 55.27 -7.82
C SER A 1033 -27.99 54.85 -6.35
N CYS A 1034 -28.28 53.58 -6.07
CA CYS A 1034 -28.23 53.00 -4.73
C CYS A 1034 -27.06 52.02 -4.60
N GLU A 1035 -26.42 51.99 -3.43
CA GLU A 1035 -25.45 50.94 -3.08
C GLU A 1035 -25.87 50.18 -1.81
N LEU A 1036 -25.45 48.91 -1.75
CA LEU A 1036 -25.76 47.96 -0.69
C LEU A 1036 -24.56 47.87 0.26
N CYS A 1037 -24.75 48.27 1.52
CA CYS A 1037 -23.79 48.06 2.61
C CYS A 1037 -24.49 47.31 3.75
N ASP A 1038 -23.90 46.19 4.19
CA ASP A 1038 -24.37 45.37 5.31
C ASP A 1038 -25.87 45.05 5.30
N GLY A 1039 -26.40 44.72 4.11
CA GLY A 1039 -27.77 44.22 3.94
C GLY A 1039 -28.89 45.25 4.12
N LYS A 1040 -28.58 46.56 4.14
CA LYS A 1040 -29.59 47.65 4.15
C LYS A 1040 -29.37 48.61 2.97
N VAL A 1041 -30.45 49.19 2.45
CA VAL A 1041 -30.44 50.17 1.36
C VAL A 1041 -30.35 51.59 1.94
N THR A 1042 -29.42 52.41 1.43
CA THR A 1042 -29.26 53.84 1.76
C THR A 1042 -29.34 54.67 0.48
N CYS A 1043 -30.23 55.69 0.40
CA CYS A 1043 -30.24 56.69 -0.70
C CYS A 1043 -29.44 57.96 -0.23
N ASP A 1044 -28.81 58.71 -1.16
CA ASP A 1044 -27.84 59.80 -0.87
C ASP A 1044 -28.42 61.08 -0.23
N SER A 1045 -29.73 61.23 -0.15
CA SER A 1045 -30.38 62.26 0.65
C SER A 1045 -31.61 61.69 1.37
N PRO A 1046 -31.85 62.07 2.64
CA PRO A 1046 -32.99 61.55 3.38
C PRO A 1046 -34.29 62.19 2.85
N PRO A 1047 -35.45 61.52 3.00
CA PRO A 1047 -36.74 62.08 2.61
C PRO A 1047 -37.10 63.37 3.34
#